data_AF-A0AAW0J6R8-F1
#
_entry.id   AF-A0AAW0J6R8-F1
#
_cell.length_a   1.000
_cell.length_b   1.000
_cell.length_c   1.000
_cell.angle_alpha   90.00
_cell.angle_beta   90.00
_cell.angle_gamma   90.00
#
_symmetry.space_group_name_H-M   'P 1'
#
loop_
_entity.id
_entity.type
_entity.pdbx_description
1 polymer ?
#
loop_
_entity_poly.entity_id
_entity_poly.type
_entity_poly.pdbx_seq_one_letter_code
_entity_poly.pdbx_strand_id
1 'polypeptide(L)'
;MDFLSSTIFLSLIWIIVQVFHIISRSKAIPKMLPPGPKPFPVIGNLLDLGDKPHKSLANLAKVHGPIMKLKLGQVTTIIISSAAMAKKVLQTHDQLLSNRWVPDAFHACRHHEFSLPLIPVSTQWRNLRRICIEQLFSNKILDTNQAIRNKKVQELLVDTQQSSLTSEAVDIGRAAFKATANMLSNTIYSMDMVESKSDQAKELKELVWNIMKDAGKPNLADYFPVLKKIDPQGLRRSVAVNFGRMLDLFDQIITQRLKLRKVSSSNINNDMLDTLLNISEEKSEEMDKTKIERLLLSSHRKMDFLSCIICLCVSWIIIQAFHIILRSKAIPKKLPPGPKPFPVIGNLLDLGDKPHMSLANLAMVHGPIMRLQLGQVTTIVISSAALAKEVLQTHDQFLSNRWVPDAFHACSHDEFSLPLIPISTRWRNLRRICMEQLFSNRILDVNQDIRHKKVQDLLADSRQSSLTGEAVDIGRAAFKTTINMLSNTIYSMNMVDSNSEQAKELKELVWNVMKDAGKPNLADYFPVLKKIDPQGLRHSVAVNFRRMFDLFDNIISQRLHLRKISGSNINNDVLDTLLNISDKNSEEMDKTKIERLFLKYSINYPLDFFKAESKAIPKKLPPGPKPFPVIGNLLDLGDKPHMSLANLAKVHGPIMRLKLGQVTTIVISSAAMAKEVLQTHDQLLSNRWIPDAFHGCRHDEFSLPLIPVSTRWKKLRRLCMEQLLSNKILDVNQDIRHKKVQDLLADNRQSSLTSEAVDIGRAAFKTTINMLSNTIYSMDMVDSNSDQAKELKGLVWNIMKDAGKPNLADYFPVLKKIDPQGLRHSVAVNFRRMLDLFDNIISQRLHLRKISGSNMNNDMLDTLLNISDKNSEEMDKTKIERLFLVF
;
A
#
# COMPACT_ATOMS: atom_id res chain seq x y z
N MET A 1 26.78 -32.66 0.13
CA MET A 1 25.89 -32.51 1.31
C MET A 1 24.48 -32.53 0.80
N ASP A 2 23.87 -33.70 0.93
CA ASP A 2 23.12 -34.29 -0.17
C ASP A 2 21.61 -34.15 0.03
N PHE A 3 20.86 -34.29 -1.05
CA PHE A 3 19.39 -34.39 -1.04
C PHE A 3 18.87 -35.46 -0.04
N LEU A 4 19.71 -36.44 0.32
CA LEU A 4 19.51 -37.44 1.36
C LEU A 4 19.54 -36.86 2.81
N SER A 5 20.34 -35.83 3.07
CA SER A 5 20.43 -35.12 4.36
C SER A 5 19.21 -34.19 4.60
N SER A 6 18.74 -33.50 3.56
CA SER A 6 17.52 -32.67 3.65
C SER A 6 16.24 -33.51 3.78
N THR A 7 16.20 -34.72 3.21
CA THR A 7 15.04 -35.64 3.34
C THR A 7 14.99 -36.32 4.71
N ILE A 8 16.14 -36.63 5.33
CA ILE A 8 16.20 -37.12 6.72
C ILE A 8 15.79 -36.01 7.72
N PHE A 9 16.20 -34.75 7.52
CA PHE A 9 15.80 -33.62 8.38
C PHE A 9 14.28 -33.33 8.30
N LEU A 10 13.69 -33.43 7.11
CA LEU A 10 12.24 -33.28 6.91
C LEU A 10 11.45 -34.46 7.51
N SER A 11 12.00 -35.69 7.50
CA SER A 11 11.40 -36.86 8.17
C SER A 11 11.42 -36.74 9.71
N LEU A 12 12.40 -36.02 10.29
CA LEU A 12 12.54 -35.77 11.72
C LEU A 12 11.56 -34.69 12.24
N ILE A 13 11.29 -33.65 11.44
CA ILE A 13 10.26 -32.64 11.76
C ILE A 13 8.86 -33.27 11.68
N TRP A 14 8.63 -34.20 10.76
CA TRP A 14 7.40 -34.97 10.65
C TRP A 14 7.15 -35.90 11.85
N ILE A 15 8.21 -36.47 12.48
CA ILE A 15 8.11 -37.24 13.74
C ILE A 15 7.76 -36.34 14.95
N ILE A 16 8.26 -35.09 15.00
CA ILE A 16 7.87 -34.11 16.04
C ILE A 16 6.37 -33.73 15.92
N VAL A 17 5.87 -33.68 14.69
CA VAL A 17 4.43 -33.50 14.40
C VAL A 17 3.60 -34.69 14.93
N GLN A 18 4.13 -35.90 15.02
CA GLN A 18 3.43 -37.07 15.59
C GLN A 18 3.48 -37.10 17.14
N VAL A 19 4.57 -36.63 17.76
CA VAL A 19 4.70 -36.64 19.25
C VAL A 19 3.84 -35.57 19.93
N PHE A 20 3.68 -34.37 19.37
CA PHE A 20 2.77 -33.38 19.98
C PHE A 20 1.29 -33.75 19.77
N HIS A 21 1.00 -34.52 18.73
CA HIS A 21 -0.32 -35.11 18.53
C HIS A 21 -0.65 -36.16 19.62
N ILE A 22 0.34 -36.85 20.19
CA ILE A 22 0.19 -37.80 21.33
C ILE A 22 -0.02 -37.10 22.68
N ILE A 23 0.44 -35.85 22.86
CA ILE A 23 0.10 -35.03 24.05
C ILE A 23 -1.32 -34.43 23.96
N SER A 24 -2.04 -34.70 22.86
CA SER A 24 -3.50 -34.76 22.91
C SER A 24 -3.92 -35.84 23.91
N ARG A 25 -4.12 -35.45 25.18
CA ARG A 25 -5.16 -35.90 26.14
C ARG A 25 -4.68 -35.67 27.58
N SER A 26 -4.93 -34.48 28.11
CA SER A 26 -5.24 -34.34 29.54
C SER A 26 -6.76 -34.23 29.67
N LYS A 27 -7.38 -35.35 30.03
CA LYS A 27 -8.67 -35.55 30.69
C LYS A 27 -9.76 -34.51 30.40
N ALA A 28 -10.84 -34.96 29.77
CA ALA A 28 -12.13 -34.33 29.97
C ALA A 28 -12.42 -34.25 31.48
N ILE A 29 -12.53 -33.03 31.99
CA ILE A 29 -13.24 -32.71 33.23
C ILE A 29 -14.24 -31.61 32.86
N PRO A 30 -15.54 -31.78 33.13
CA PRO A 30 -16.54 -30.76 32.92
C PRO A 30 -16.47 -29.74 34.07
N LYS A 31 -16.50 -28.44 33.74
CA LYS A 31 -17.16 -27.37 34.53
C LYS A 31 -16.95 -25.99 33.86
N MET A 32 -18.08 -25.40 33.44
CA MET A 32 -18.35 -23.97 33.18
C MET A 32 -17.12 -23.07 32.93
N LEU A 33 -16.51 -23.16 31.74
CA LEU A 33 -15.72 -22.04 31.26
C LEU A 33 -16.66 -20.90 30.84
N PRO A 34 -16.25 -19.64 31.00
CA PRO A 34 -17.05 -18.52 30.53
C PRO A 34 -17.42 -18.67 29.05
N PRO A 35 -18.62 -18.23 28.65
CA PRO A 35 -19.04 -18.22 27.25
C PRO A 35 -18.04 -17.41 26.40
N GLY A 36 -18.00 -17.65 25.09
CA GLY A 36 -17.10 -16.91 24.23
C GLY A 36 -17.21 -17.34 22.78
N PRO A 37 -16.63 -16.55 21.85
CA PRO A 37 -16.62 -16.89 20.44
C PRO A 37 -15.88 -18.20 20.20
N LYS A 38 -16.41 -19.05 19.32
CA LYS A 38 -15.81 -20.36 19.02
C LYS A 38 -14.40 -20.15 18.42
N PRO A 39 -13.34 -20.67 19.04
CA PRO A 39 -11.97 -20.43 18.58
C PRO A 39 -11.66 -21.24 17.31
N PHE A 40 -10.95 -20.64 16.35
CA PHE A 40 -10.40 -21.36 15.22
C PHE A 40 -9.25 -22.30 15.65
N PRO A 41 -9.00 -23.40 14.92
CA PRO A 41 -7.83 -24.24 15.16
C PRO A 41 -6.54 -23.44 15.07
N VAL A 42 -5.58 -23.72 15.97
CA VAL A 42 -4.25 -23.10 16.07
C VAL A 42 -4.25 -21.61 16.43
N ILE A 43 -4.93 -20.75 15.67
CA ILE A 43 -4.93 -19.28 15.84
C ILE A 43 -5.95 -18.78 16.88
N GLY A 44 -6.95 -19.58 17.21
CA GLY A 44 -8.00 -19.22 18.15
C GLY A 44 -8.87 -18.05 17.68
N ASN A 45 -9.00 -17.00 18.48
CA ASN A 45 -9.83 -15.81 18.29
C ASN A 45 -9.02 -14.57 17.89
N LEU A 46 -7.75 -14.73 17.46
CA LEU A 46 -6.91 -13.60 17.07
C LEU A 46 -7.53 -12.74 15.95
N LEU A 47 -8.27 -13.37 15.04
CA LEU A 47 -8.94 -12.68 13.94
C LEU A 47 -10.15 -11.84 14.39
N ASP A 48 -10.69 -12.13 15.58
CA ASP A 48 -11.84 -11.40 16.12
C ASP A 48 -11.45 -10.04 16.71
N LEU A 49 -10.15 -9.75 16.88
CA LEU A 49 -9.66 -8.55 17.57
C LEU A 49 -9.53 -7.30 16.67
N GLY A 50 -9.31 -7.45 15.36
CA GLY A 50 -9.20 -6.32 14.43
C GLY A 50 -8.08 -5.32 14.77
N ASP A 51 -8.20 -4.08 14.28
CA ASP A 51 -7.23 -2.98 14.48
C ASP A 51 -7.33 -2.32 15.87
N LYS A 52 -8.50 -2.43 16.50
CA LYS A 52 -8.78 -1.87 17.82
C LYS A 52 -9.28 -2.98 18.76
N PRO A 53 -8.37 -3.82 19.30
CA PRO A 53 -8.74 -4.99 20.11
C PRO A 53 -9.70 -4.66 21.25
N HIS A 54 -9.51 -3.54 21.94
CA HIS A 54 -10.39 -3.11 23.02
C HIS A 54 -11.83 -2.83 22.56
N LYS A 55 -12.06 -2.29 21.36
CA LYS A 55 -13.41 -2.08 20.81
C LYS A 55 -14.05 -3.40 20.40
N SER A 56 -13.29 -4.27 19.74
CA SER A 56 -13.75 -5.60 19.34
C SER A 56 -14.13 -6.45 20.55
N LEU A 57 -13.30 -6.43 21.60
CA LEU A 57 -13.58 -7.08 22.88
C LEU A 57 -14.84 -6.50 23.55
N ALA A 58 -15.03 -5.18 23.54
CA ALA A 58 -16.25 -4.57 24.08
C ALA A 58 -17.51 -5.01 23.31
N ASN A 59 -17.42 -5.13 21.98
CA ASN A 59 -18.54 -5.63 21.16
C ASN A 59 -18.80 -7.12 21.40
N LEU A 60 -17.76 -7.94 21.51
CA LEU A 60 -17.88 -9.36 21.86
C LEU A 60 -18.49 -9.56 23.25
N ALA A 61 -18.13 -8.71 24.22
CA ALA A 61 -18.70 -8.75 25.57
C ALA A 61 -20.20 -8.44 25.59
N LYS A 62 -20.72 -7.61 24.66
CA LYS A 62 -22.17 -7.40 24.52
C LYS A 62 -22.91 -8.67 24.09
N VAL A 63 -22.25 -9.56 23.36
CA VAL A 63 -22.83 -10.80 22.84
C VAL A 63 -22.63 -11.97 23.81
N HIS A 64 -21.42 -12.11 24.35
CA HIS A 64 -21.04 -13.26 25.17
C HIS A 64 -21.16 -13.00 26.67
N GLY A 65 -21.39 -11.76 27.08
CA GLY A 65 -21.57 -11.38 28.47
C GLY A 65 -20.31 -10.84 29.15
N PRO A 66 -20.43 -10.49 30.44
CA PRO A 66 -19.43 -9.69 31.16
C PRO A 66 -18.16 -10.45 31.56
N ILE A 67 -18.17 -11.78 31.44
CA ILE A 67 -17.02 -12.65 31.57
C ILE A 67 -17.02 -13.57 30.35
N MET A 68 -15.97 -13.48 29.54
CA MET A 68 -15.89 -14.29 28.33
C MET A 68 -14.52 -14.90 28.10
N LYS A 69 -14.50 -16.07 27.47
CA LYS A 69 -13.28 -16.80 27.13
C LYS A 69 -12.91 -16.53 25.68
N LEU A 70 -11.67 -16.11 25.45
CA LEU A 70 -11.03 -16.12 24.15
C LEU A 70 -9.80 -17.02 24.17
N LYS A 71 -9.43 -17.56 23.01
CA LYS A 71 -8.17 -18.28 22.82
C LYS A 71 -7.29 -17.47 21.89
N LEU A 72 -6.23 -16.82 22.37
CA LEU A 72 -5.31 -16.05 21.52
C LEU A 72 -4.13 -16.94 21.10
N GLY A 73 -4.23 -17.55 19.92
CA GLY A 73 -3.31 -18.61 19.49
C GLY A 73 -3.47 -19.87 20.35
N GLN A 74 -2.43 -20.18 21.13
CA GLN A 74 -2.43 -21.27 22.11
C GLN A 74 -2.77 -20.81 23.53
N VAL A 75 -2.80 -19.50 23.79
CA VAL A 75 -3.03 -18.93 25.13
C VAL A 75 -4.52 -18.73 25.38
N THR A 76 -5.05 -19.20 26.51
CA THR A 76 -6.43 -18.92 26.91
C THR A 76 -6.49 -17.62 27.70
N THR A 77 -7.35 -16.70 27.28
CA THR A 77 -7.50 -15.38 27.88
C THR A 77 -8.94 -15.17 28.32
N ILE A 78 -9.14 -14.81 29.59
CA ILE A 78 -10.45 -14.43 30.12
C ILE A 78 -10.57 -12.91 30.07
N ILE A 79 -11.66 -12.43 29.49
CA ILE A 79 -11.95 -11.01 29.35
C ILE A 79 -13.05 -10.64 30.35
N ILE A 80 -12.79 -9.58 31.11
CA ILE A 80 -13.69 -9.03 32.11
C ILE A 80 -14.20 -7.69 31.59
N SER A 81 -15.52 -7.52 31.52
CA SER A 81 -16.15 -6.37 30.85
C SER A 81 -17.32 -5.77 31.63
N SER A 82 -17.41 -6.01 32.94
CA SER A 82 -18.35 -5.30 33.82
C SER A 82 -17.71 -4.89 35.14
N ALA A 83 -18.22 -3.81 35.73
CA ALA A 83 -17.76 -3.32 37.03
C ALA A 83 -17.94 -4.38 38.14
N ALA A 84 -19.06 -5.09 38.16
CA ALA A 84 -19.33 -6.14 39.14
C ALA A 84 -18.32 -7.30 39.05
N MET A 85 -17.94 -7.70 37.84
CA MET A 85 -16.96 -8.76 37.64
C MET A 85 -15.52 -8.27 37.89
N ALA A 86 -15.22 -7.02 37.50
CA ALA A 86 -13.95 -6.38 37.85
C ALA A 86 -13.77 -6.30 39.37
N LYS A 87 -14.82 -5.97 40.14
CA LYS A 87 -14.81 -6.01 41.61
C LYS A 87 -14.46 -7.40 42.14
N LYS A 88 -15.10 -8.46 41.61
CA LYS A 88 -14.82 -9.84 42.02
C LYS A 88 -13.38 -10.28 41.73
N VAL A 89 -12.81 -9.84 40.60
CA VAL A 89 -11.46 -10.22 40.15
C VAL A 89 -10.36 -9.39 40.83
N LEU A 90 -10.55 -8.08 40.93
CA LEU A 90 -9.54 -7.13 41.39
C LEU A 90 -9.63 -6.78 42.88
N GLN A 91 -10.71 -7.17 43.58
CA GLN A 91 -10.86 -6.99 45.03
C GLN A 91 -11.12 -8.30 45.77
N THR A 92 -12.10 -9.11 45.36
CA THR A 92 -12.50 -10.31 46.13
C THR A 92 -11.52 -11.48 45.98
N HIS A 93 -10.93 -11.66 44.79
CA HIS A 93 -9.97 -12.73 44.49
C HIS A 93 -8.64 -12.18 43.99
N ASP A 94 -8.30 -10.96 44.42
CA ASP A 94 -7.14 -10.20 43.95
C ASP A 94 -5.82 -10.96 44.19
N GLN A 95 -5.67 -11.61 45.34
CA GLN A 95 -4.46 -12.35 45.70
C GLN A 95 -4.21 -13.53 44.74
N LEU A 96 -5.26 -14.28 44.36
CA LEU A 96 -5.17 -15.41 43.42
C LEU A 96 -4.91 -14.97 41.97
N LEU A 97 -5.43 -13.81 41.57
CA LEU A 97 -5.37 -13.30 40.19
C LEU A 97 -4.36 -12.17 39.99
N SER A 98 -3.50 -11.93 40.99
CA SER A 98 -2.49 -10.87 41.00
C SER A 98 -1.31 -11.12 40.07
N ASN A 99 -1.10 -12.37 39.64
CA ASN A 99 -0.02 -12.72 38.71
C ASN A 99 -0.17 -12.04 37.35
N ARG A 100 0.94 -11.53 36.83
CA ARG A 100 1.00 -10.76 35.59
C ARG A 100 1.32 -11.66 34.41
N TRP A 101 0.66 -11.39 33.28
CA TRP A 101 1.13 -11.90 32.00
C TRP A 101 2.28 -11.03 31.51
N VAL A 102 3.40 -11.66 31.14
CA VAL A 102 4.63 -10.99 30.69
C VAL A 102 4.81 -11.23 29.19
N PRO A 103 4.80 -10.18 28.35
CA PRO A 103 5.16 -10.31 26.94
C PRO A 103 6.62 -10.77 26.76
N ASP A 104 6.88 -11.63 25.78
CA ASP A 104 8.18 -12.25 25.50
C ASP A 104 9.28 -11.19 25.31
N ALA A 105 8.94 -10.05 24.72
CA ALA A 105 9.86 -8.94 24.52
C ALA A 105 10.43 -8.39 25.85
N PHE A 106 9.66 -8.44 26.96
CA PHE A 106 10.10 -7.96 28.28
C PHE A 106 10.91 -8.99 29.08
N HIS A 107 11.11 -10.19 28.55
CA HIS A 107 12.15 -11.09 29.09
C HIS A 107 13.57 -10.63 28.70
N ALA A 108 13.68 -9.68 27.76
CA ALA A 108 14.93 -9.00 27.44
C ALA A 108 15.60 -8.43 28.70
N CYS A 109 16.92 -8.60 28.78
CA CYS A 109 17.74 -8.17 29.91
C CYS A 109 17.20 -8.60 31.29
N ARG A 110 16.40 -9.68 31.36
CA ARG A 110 15.70 -10.14 32.59
C ARG A 110 14.81 -9.07 33.24
N HIS A 111 14.30 -8.09 32.47
CA HIS A 111 13.53 -6.98 33.03
C HIS A 111 12.29 -7.43 33.81
N HIS A 112 11.60 -8.49 33.36
CA HIS A 112 10.46 -9.09 34.06
C HIS A 112 10.73 -9.56 35.51
N GLU A 113 11.98 -9.74 35.92
CA GLU A 113 12.37 -10.16 37.28
C GLU A 113 12.55 -8.99 38.26
N PHE A 114 12.62 -7.75 37.75
CA PHE A 114 12.89 -6.55 38.56
C PHE A 114 11.84 -5.45 38.39
N SER A 115 11.08 -5.49 37.29
CA SER A 115 10.11 -4.46 36.92
C SER A 115 8.86 -4.53 37.80
N LEU A 116 8.59 -3.45 38.56
CA LEU A 116 7.43 -3.36 39.47
C LEU A 116 6.08 -3.71 38.78
N PRO A 117 5.81 -3.33 37.52
CA PRO A 117 4.60 -3.74 36.81
C PRO A 117 4.51 -5.23 36.46
N LEU A 118 5.63 -5.96 36.40
CA LEU A 118 5.71 -7.32 35.84
C LEU A 118 6.03 -8.41 36.88
N ILE A 119 6.78 -8.09 37.94
CA ILE A 119 7.12 -9.07 38.98
C ILE A 119 5.88 -9.56 39.72
N PRO A 120 5.82 -10.84 40.12
CA PRO A 120 4.71 -11.37 40.92
C PRO A 120 4.69 -10.73 42.31
N VAL A 121 3.54 -10.85 43.00
CA VAL A 121 3.40 -10.34 44.37
C VAL A 121 4.33 -11.11 45.30
N SER A 122 5.46 -10.49 45.61
CA SER A 122 6.53 -11.01 46.46
C SER A 122 6.94 -9.97 47.51
N THR A 123 7.86 -10.32 48.41
CA THR A 123 8.48 -9.36 49.35
C THR A 123 9.15 -8.20 48.60
N GLN A 124 9.86 -8.50 47.52
CA GLN A 124 10.47 -7.49 46.64
C GLN A 124 9.41 -6.56 46.03
N TRP A 125 8.30 -7.11 45.50
CA TRP A 125 7.21 -6.28 44.96
C TRP A 125 6.57 -5.39 46.03
N ARG A 126 6.33 -5.91 47.24
CA ARG A 126 5.77 -5.14 48.36
C ARG A 126 6.72 -4.00 48.77
N ASN A 127 8.03 -4.27 48.84
CA ASN A 127 9.03 -3.26 49.18
C ASN A 127 9.10 -2.16 48.12
N LEU A 128 9.18 -2.51 46.83
CA LEU A 128 9.19 -1.52 45.74
C LEU A 128 7.89 -0.72 45.69
N ARG A 129 6.73 -1.38 45.87
CA ARG A 129 5.42 -0.71 45.93
C ARG A 129 5.34 0.25 47.12
N ARG A 130 5.83 -0.17 48.29
CA ARG A 130 5.88 0.66 49.50
C ARG A 130 6.73 1.91 49.26
N ILE A 131 7.94 1.75 48.71
CA ILE A 131 8.82 2.88 48.35
C ILE A 131 8.13 3.82 47.36
N CYS A 132 7.49 3.29 46.32
CA CYS A 132 6.73 4.12 45.38
C CYS A 132 5.62 4.92 46.09
N ILE A 133 4.82 4.30 46.96
CA ILE A 133 3.68 4.96 47.62
C ILE A 133 4.13 5.96 48.70
N GLU A 134 5.04 5.53 49.58
CA GLU A 134 5.43 6.31 50.77
C GLU A 134 6.48 7.37 50.45
N GLN A 135 7.33 7.15 49.45
CA GLN A 135 8.48 8.01 49.18
C GLN A 135 8.35 8.73 47.83
N LEU A 136 8.05 8.04 46.72
CA LEU A 136 8.05 8.69 45.39
C LEU A 136 6.75 9.44 45.07
N PHE A 137 5.60 8.87 45.44
CA PHE A 137 4.27 9.40 45.13
C PHE A 137 3.54 9.91 46.38
N SER A 138 4.28 10.22 47.45
CA SER A 138 3.70 10.81 48.66
C SER A 138 3.23 12.24 48.38
N ASN A 139 2.21 12.69 49.14
CA ASN A 139 1.71 14.07 49.01
C ASN A 139 2.85 15.08 49.19
N LYS A 140 3.78 14.83 50.13
CA LYS A 140 4.96 15.69 50.34
C LYS A 140 5.83 15.83 49.09
N ILE A 141 6.15 14.75 48.38
CA ILE A 141 6.97 14.81 47.16
C ILE A 141 6.19 15.39 45.99
N LEU A 142 4.90 15.09 45.88
CA LEU A 142 4.03 15.69 44.87
C LEU A 142 3.90 17.20 45.07
N ASP A 143 3.80 17.69 46.31
CA ASP A 143 3.72 19.11 46.63
C ASP A 143 5.07 19.81 46.41
N THR A 144 6.18 19.17 46.78
CA THR A 144 7.54 19.68 46.53
C THR A 144 7.80 19.90 45.03
N ASN A 145 7.24 19.03 44.18
CA ASN A 145 7.36 19.13 42.72
C ASN A 145 6.31 20.05 42.06
N GLN A 146 5.48 20.77 42.83
CA GLN A 146 4.44 21.65 42.28
C GLN A 146 5.02 22.77 41.41
N ALA A 147 6.14 23.37 41.83
CA ALA A 147 6.79 24.44 41.07
C ALA A 147 7.22 23.99 39.67
N ILE A 148 7.73 22.76 39.55
CA ILE A 148 8.12 22.16 38.27
C ILE A 148 6.89 21.96 37.36
N ARG A 149 5.80 21.42 37.90
CA ARG A 149 4.56 21.25 37.12
C ARG A 149 4.01 22.59 36.64
N ASN A 150 3.98 23.59 37.52
CA ASN A 150 3.54 24.94 37.19
C ASN A 150 4.41 25.55 36.08
N LYS A 151 5.74 25.41 36.18
CA LYS A 151 6.66 25.86 35.13
C LYS A 151 6.35 25.24 33.77
N LYS A 152 6.12 23.92 33.72
CA LYS A 152 5.82 23.22 32.45
C LYS A 152 4.46 23.60 31.87
N VAL A 153 3.47 23.90 32.73
CA VAL A 153 2.18 24.46 32.29
C VAL A 153 2.36 25.88 31.74
N GLN A 154 3.19 26.72 32.36
CA GLN A 154 3.49 28.06 31.86
C GLN A 154 4.21 28.02 30.50
N GLU A 155 5.18 27.12 30.31
CA GLU A 155 5.83 26.90 29.01
C GLU A 155 4.82 26.49 27.92
N LEU A 156 3.86 25.62 28.25
CA LEU A 156 2.77 25.26 27.33
C LEU A 156 1.86 26.45 26.99
N LEU A 157 1.56 27.31 27.96
CA LEU A 157 0.77 28.53 27.74
C LEU A 157 1.51 29.51 26.82
N VAL A 158 2.82 29.68 27.02
CA VAL A 158 3.67 30.53 26.17
C VAL A 158 3.71 30.00 24.74
N ASP A 159 3.94 28.70 24.54
CA ASP A 159 3.92 28.06 23.21
C ASP A 159 2.57 28.25 22.51
N THR A 160 1.48 28.14 23.26
CA THR A 160 0.10 28.34 22.77
C THR A 160 -0.16 29.81 22.41
N GLN A 161 0.31 30.74 23.25
CA GLN A 161 0.20 32.18 23.01
C GLN A 161 1.02 32.60 21.79
N GLN A 162 2.22 32.05 21.61
CA GLN A 162 3.04 32.30 20.43
C GLN A 162 2.37 31.80 19.14
N SER A 163 1.75 30.61 19.20
CA SER A 163 0.95 30.07 18.09
C SER A 163 -0.26 30.96 17.79
N SER A 164 -0.91 31.52 18.83
CA SER A 164 -2.00 32.49 18.67
C SER A 164 -1.53 33.80 18.03
N LEU A 165 -0.36 34.32 18.39
CA LEU A 165 0.21 35.55 17.82
C LEU A 165 0.61 35.39 16.35
N THR A 166 1.01 34.18 15.96
CA THR A 166 1.39 33.83 14.59
C THR A 166 0.22 33.31 13.75
N SER A 167 -0.98 33.22 14.32
CA SER A 167 -2.18 32.63 13.69
C SER A 167 -1.99 31.18 13.22
N GLU A 168 -1.14 30.42 13.90
CA GLU A 168 -0.89 28.99 13.63
C GLU A 168 -1.79 28.08 14.48
N ALA A 169 -2.23 26.96 13.91
CA ALA A 169 -3.03 25.97 14.62
C ALA A 169 -2.17 25.13 15.58
N VAL A 170 -2.62 24.97 16.83
CA VAL A 170 -1.94 24.16 17.84
C VAL A 170 -2.34 22.68 17.73
N ASP A 171 -1.37 21.81 17.50
CA ASP A 171 -1.55 20.36 17.66
C ASP A 171 -1.59 20.00 19.15
N ILE A 172 -2.80 19.85 19.69
CA ILE A 172 -3.04 19.50 21.10
C ILE A 172 -2.39 18.16 21.48
N GLY A 173 -2.34 17.19 20.57
CA GLY A 173 -1.72 15.89 20.82
C GLY A 173 -0.21 16.02 21.04
N ARG A 174 0.46 16.78 20.17
CA ARG A 174 1.90 17.06 20.27
C ARG A 174 2.21 17.94 21.48
N ALA A 175 1.43 18.97 21.72
CA ALA A 175 1.61 19.90 22.83
C ALA A 175 1.41 19.22 24.20
N ALA A 176 0.35 18.41 24.34
CA ALA A 176 0.11 17.62 25.56
C ALA A 176 1.19 16.57 25.78
N PHE A 177 1.69 15.92 24.71
CA PHE A 177 2.80 14.98 24.81
C PHE A 177 4.08 15.66 25.28
N LYS A 178 4.48 16.79 24.67
CA LYS A 178 5.65 17.58 25.08
C LYS A 178 5.57 17.99 26.55
N ALA A 179 4.46 18.59 26.96
CA ALA A 179 4.26 19.04 28.34
C ALA A 179 4.30 17.87 29.33
N THR A 180 3.61 16.76 29.03
CA THR A 180 3.56 15.59 29.92
C THR A 180 4.92 14.88 30.01
N ALA A 181 5.60 14.67 28.89
CA ALA A 181 6.90 14.04 28.84
C ALA A 181 7.95 14.85 29.60
N ASN A 182 7.99 16.18 29.39
CA ASN A 182 8.90 17.07 30.09
C ASN A 182 8.59 17.19 31.58
N MET A 183 7.31 17.22 31.95
CA MET A 183 6.89 17.22 33.36
C MET A 183 7.32 15.92 34.07
N LEU A 184 7.12 14.76 33.45
CA LEU A 184 7.54 13.47 34.00
C LEU A 184 9.06 13.37 34.08
N SER A 185 9.78 13.72 33.01
CA SER A 185 11.24 13.64 32.99
C SER A 185 11.90 14.60 33.98
N ASN A 186 11.33 15.80 34.19
CA ASN A 186 11.81 16.72 35.23
C ASN A 186 11.54 16.16 36.62
N THR A 187 10.35 15.61 36.87
CA THR A 187 10.01 15.05 38.19
C THR A 187 10.91 13.85 38.54
N ILE A 188 11.33 13.07 37.54
CA ILE A 188 12.14 11.87 37.77
C ILE A 188 13.65 12.19 37.78
N TYR A 189 14.14 13.01 36.85
CA TYR A 189 15.57 13.22 36.61
C TYR A 189 16.01 14.69 36.55
N SER A 190 15.10 15.65 36.75
CA SER A 190 15.35 17.09 36.60
C SER A 190 15.90 17.49 35.22
N MET A 191 15.43 16.82 34.16
CA MET A 191 15.76 17.14 32.77
C MET A 191 14.50 17.20 31.90
N ASP A 192 14.50 18.05 30.87
CA ASP A 192 13.50 18.01 29.80
C ASP A 192 13.86 16.91 28.80
N MET A 193 12.89 16.05 28.45
CA MET A 193 13.08 14.94 27.50
C MET A 193 12.84 15.37 26.05
N VAL A 194 11.91 16.30 25.82
CA VAL A 194 11.48 16.79 24.51
C VAL A 194 12.03 18.20 24.31
N GLU A 195 12.69 18.42 23.17
CA GLU A 195 13.31 19.71 22.75
C GLU A 195 14.44 20.20 23.67
N SER A 196 15.08 19.28 24.39
CA SER A 196 16.28 19.55 25.19
C SER A 196 17.53 19.65 24.33
N LYS A 197 18.45 20.53 24.75
CA LYS A 197 19.79 20.67 24.16
C LYS A 197 20.75 19.58 24.60
N SER A 198 20.44 18.85 25.68
CA SER A 198 21.28 17.78 26.23
C SER A 198 21.23 16.53 25.35
N ASP A 199 22.41 15.98 25.01
CA ASP A 199 22.51 14.76 24.24
C ASP A 199 21.96 13.54 25.00
N GLN A 200 22.09 13.51 26.33
CA GLN A 200 21.47 12.48 27.18
C GLN A 200 19.94 12.51 27.09
N ALA A 201 19.33 13.69 27.01
CA ALA A 201 17.88 13.83 26.88
C ALA A 201 17.38 13.40 25.50
N LYS A 202 18.13 13.70 24.43
CA LYS A 202 17.84 13.22 23.07
C LYS A 202 17.92 11.70 23.01
N GLU A 203 18.98 11.11 23.56
CA GLU A 203 19.13 9.65 23.62
C GLU A 203 18.01 9.01 24.45
N LEU A 204 17.64 9.59 25.60
CA LEU A 204 16.52 9.12 26.41
C LEU A 204 15.21 9.07 25.60
N LYS A 205 14.90 10.16 24.89
CA LYS A 205 13.71 10.26 24.04
C LYS A 205 13.69 9.19 22.95
N GLU A 206 14.80 9.00 22.25
CA GLU A 206 14.92 8.00 21.18
C GLU A 206 14.74 6.58 21.70
N LEU A 207 15.37 6.26 22.83
CA LEU A 207 15.27 4.94 23.45
C LEU A 207 13.85 4.66 23.95
N VAL A 208 13.20 5.62 24.63
CA VAL A 208 11.80 5.50 25.06
C VAL A 208 10.89 5.27 23.86
N TRP A 209 11.09 6.03 22.78
CA TRP A 209 10.31 5.89 21.55
C TRP A 209 10.46 4.51 20.91
N ASN A 210 11.70 4.01 20.79
CA ASN A 210 11.97 2.70 20.19
C ASN A 210 11.40 1.56 21.03
N ILE A 211 11.53 1.64 22.36
CA ILE A 211 10.94 0.66 23.29
C ILE A 211 9.42 0.66 23.18
N MET A 212 8.77 1.85 23.17
CA MET A 212 7.32 1.95 23.01
C MET A 212 6.85 1.38 21.68
N LYS A 213 7.58 1.67 20.59
CA LYS A 213 7.29 1.17 19.25
C LYS A 213 7.37 -0.36 19.19
N ASP A 214 8.34 -0.97 19.83
CA ASP A 214 8.50 -2.43 19.83
C ASP A 214 7.51 -3.12 20.78
N ALA A 215 7.27 -2.56 21.96
CA ALA A 215 6.28 -3.05 22.90
C ALA A 215 4.83 -2.93 22.40
N GLY A 216 4.56 -2.00 21.49
CA GLY A 216 3.26 -1.80 20.85
C GLY A 216 2.92 -2.81 19.75
N LYS A 217 3.89 -3.61 19.29
CA LYS A 217 3.69 -4.61 18.23
C LYS A 217 3.19 -5.94 18.81
N PRO A 218 2.23 -6.62 18.18
CA PRO A 218 1.89 -7.99 18.56
C PRO A 218 3.06 -8.91 18.25
N ASN A 219 3.41 -9.76 19.22
CA ASN A 219 4.48 -10.73 19.10
C ASN A 219 3.90 -12.14 18.96
N LEU A 220 4.26 -12.87 17.91
CA LEU A 220 3.82 -14.24 17.69
C LEU A 220 4.30 -15.17 18.80
N ALA A 221 5.45 -14.88 19.41
CA ALA A 221 5.97 -15.63 20.55
C ALA A 221 5.06 -15.52 21.80
N ASP A 222 4.22 -14.49 21.88
CA ASP A 222 3.25 -14.28 22.96
C ASP A 222 2.01 -15.16 22.82
N TYR A 223 1.62 -15.48 21.59
CA TYR A 223 0.45 -16.31 21.29
C TYR A 223 0.81 -17.78 21.07
N PHE A 224 2.05 -18.07 20.67
CA PHE A 224 2.56 -19.40 20.36
C PHE A 224 3.85 -19.67 21.15
N PRO A 225 3.75 -20.24 22.37
CA PRO A 225 4.89 -20.42 23.27
C PRO A 225 6.10 -21.16 22.66
N VAL A 226 5.88 -22.05 21.69
CA VAL A 226 6.96 -22.77 20.98
C VAL A 226 7.90 -21.80 20.23
N LEU A 227 7.42 -20.63 19.81
CA LEU A 227 8.19 -19.64 19.04
C LEU A 227 9.09 -18.75 19.91
N LYS A 228 8.94 -18.74 21.25
CA LYS A 228 9.76 -17.91 22.15
C LYS A 228 11.26 -18.14 22.01
N LYS A 229 11.66 -19.39 21.73
CA LYS A 229 13.07 -19.77 21.58
C LYS A 229 13.74 -19.12 20.37
N ILE A 230 13.00 -18.92 19.27
CA ILE A 230 13.56 -18.41 18.02
C ILE A 230 13.40 -16.90 17.85
N ASP A 231 12.44 -16.27 18.55
CA ASP A 231 12.10 -14.84 18.42
C ASP A 231 11.92 -14.45 16.94
N PRO A 232 10.86 -14.95 16.27
CA PRO A 232 10.75 -14.89 14.82
C PRO A 232 10.61 -13.46 14.28
N GLN A 233 10.10 -12.54 15.09
CA GLN A 233 9.98 -11.12 14.74
C GLN A 233 11.15 -10.27 15.23
N GLY A 234 12.13 -10.86 15.94
CA GLY A 234 13.28 -10.16 16.49
C GLY A 234 12.93 -9.12 17.56
N LEU A 235 11.71 -9.17 18.14
CA LEU A 235 11.24 -8.15 19.07
C LEU A 235 11.97 -8.23 20.40
N ARG A 236 12.23 -9.44 20.91
CA ARG A 236 13.01 -9.63 22.14
C ARG A 236 14.45 -9.18 21.95
N ARG A 237 15.06 -9.41 20.78
CA ARG A 237 16.40 -8.90 20.44
C ARG A 237 16.43 -7.36 20.33
N SER A 238 15.46 -6.77 19.66
CA SER A 238 15.36 -5.31 19.50
C SER A 238 15.18 -4.61 20.86
N VAL A 239 14.26 -5.12 21.70
CA VAL A 239 14.06 -4.60 23.05
C VAL A 239 15.29 -4.82 23.92
N ALA A 240 16.03 -5.93 23.78
CA ALA A 240 17.28 -6.13 24.52
C ALA A 240 18.34 -5.08 24.21
N VAL A 241 18.52 -4.71 22.93
CA VAL A 241 19.46 -3.64 22.54
C VAL A 241 19.04 -2.31 23.14
N ASN A 242 17.76 -1.93 23.00
CA ASN A 242 17.26 -0.66 23.52
C ASN A 242 17.28 -0.61 25.06
N PHE A 243 16.98 -1.73 25.74
CA PHE A 243 17.08 -1.85 27.20
C PHE A 243 18.53 -1.76 27.68
N GLY A 244 19.48 -2.39 27.00
CA GLY A 244 20.89 -2.28 27.32
C GLY A 244 21.35 -0.82 27.29
N ARG A 245 21.11 -0.14 26.16
CA ARG A 245 21.44 1.28 26.00
C ARG A 245 20.76 2.19 27.02
N MET A 246 19.51 1.87 27.40
CA MET A 246 18.78 2.66 28.39
C MET A 246 19.33 2.45 29.81
N LEU A 247 19.77 1.23 30.15
CA LEU A 247 20.46 0.97 31.42
C LEU A 247 21.81 1.70 31.46
N ASP A 248 22.57 1.68 30.37
CA ASP A 248 23.83 2.43 30.27
C ASP A 248 23.61 3.95 30.45
N LEU A 249 22.53 4.48 29.87
CA LEU A 249 22.16 5.89 30.04
C LEU A 249 21.77 6.20 31.49
N PHE A 250 20.98 5.33 32.14
CA PHE A 250 20.64 5.52 33.56
C PHE A 250 21.86 5.42 34.47
N ASP A 251 22.80 4.51 34.19
CA ASP A 251 24.07 4.41 34.90
C ASP A 251 24.86 5.72 34.82
N GLN A 252 24.94 6.33 33.63
CA GLN A 252 25.59 7.63 33.42
C GLN A 252 24.92 8.74 34.23
N ILE A 253 23.58 8.83 34.19
CA ILE A 253 22.79 9.83 34.92
C ILE A 253 23.00 9.66 36.44
N ILE A 254 22.91 8.43 36.95
CA ILE A 254 23.11 8.10 38.37
C ILE A 254 24.53 8.46 38.80
N THR A 255 25.54 8.08 38.02
CA THR A 255 26.95 8.31 38.32
C THR A 255 27.28 9.80 38.33
N GLN A 256 26.75 10.57 37.38
CA GLN A 256 26.88 12.03 37.38
C GLN A 256 26.21 12.65 38.63
N ARG A 257 25.01 12.19 39.00
CA ARG A 257 24.32 12.70 40.18
C ARG A 257 25.07 12.41 41.48
N LEU A 258 25.62 11.21 41.63
CA LEU A 258 26.46 10.84 42.78
C LEU A 258 27.75 11.67 42.85
N LYS A 259 28.37 12.01 41.70
CA LYS A 259 29.54 12.91 41.67
C LYS A 259 29.17 14.32 42.12
N LEU A 260 28.04 14.86 41.65
CA LEU A 260 27.58 16.19 42.04
C LEU A 260 27.30 16.29 43.55
N ARG A 261 26.69 15.25 44.15
CA ARG A 261 26.47 15.17 45.60
C ARG A 261 27.75 15.22 46.43
N LYS A 262 28.86 14.63 45.93
CA LYS A 262 30.16 14.65 46.61
C LYS A 262 30.85 16.02 46.57
N VAL A 263 30.56 16.83 45.55
CA VAL A 263 31.19 18.14 45.32
C VAL A 263 30.38 19.26 45.98
N SER A 264 29.07 19.09 46.17
CA SER A 264 28.18 20.15 46.67
C SER A 264 27.04 19.56 47.51
N SER A 265 27.14 19.67 48.84
CA SER A 265 26.07 19.25 49.77
C SER A 265 24.79 20.10 49.68
N SER A 266 24.79 21.19 48.91
CA SER A 266 23.69 22.14 48.75
C SER A 266 22.82 21.96 47.49
N ASN A 267 23.21 21.10 46.53
CA ASN A 267 22.49 20.91 45.25
C ASN A 267 21.77 19.55 45.18
N ILE A 268 20.81 19.33 46.08
CA ILE A 268 19.85 18.23 45.96
C ILE A 268 18.67 18.75 45.12
N ASN A 269 18.45 18.19 43.94
CA ASN A 269 17.38 18.64 43.04
C ASN A 269 15.98 18.25 43.55
N ASN A 270 15.90 17.48 44.63
CA ASN A 270 14.68 16.98 45.27
C ASN A 270 13.75 16.23 44.30
N ASP A 271 14.33 15.59 43.28
CA ASP A 271 13.61 14.75 42.32
C ASP A 271 13.48 13.29 42.81
N MET A 272 12.72 12.48 42.07
CA MET A 272 12.51 11.07 42.46
C MET A 272 13.82 10.28 42.43
N LEU A 273 14.74 10.59 41.52
CA LEU A 273 16.07 9.97 41.50
C LEU A 273 16.84 10.28 42.78
N ASP A 274 16.83 11.54 43.24
CA ASP A 274 17.49 11.91 44.48
C ASP A 274 16.90 11.21 45.71
N THR A 275 15.57 11.04 45.72
CA THR A 275 14.88 10.28 46.77
C THR A 275 15.30 8.81 46.78
N LEU A 276 15.42 8.18 45.61
CA LEU A 276 15.88 6.80 45.48
C LEU A 276 17.34 6.61 45.92
N LEU A 277 18.21 7.58 45.61
CA LEU A 277 19.60 7.56 46.04
C LEU A 277 19.71 7.70 47.57
N ASN A 278 18.91 8.56 48.21
CA ASN A 278 18.89 8.69 49.67
C ASN A 278 18.46 7.38 50.34
N ILE A 279 17.44 6.70 49.82
CA ILE A 279 17.02 5.38 50.32
C ILE A 279 18.13 4.34 50.14
N SER A 280 18.87 4.40 49.03
CA SER A 280 20.00 3.50 48.78
C SER A 280 21.17 3.73 49.73
N GLU A 281 21.36 4.96 50.21
CA GLU A 281 22.37 5.32 51.21
C GLU A 281 21.94 4.90 52.63
N GLU A 282 20.66 5.05 52.99
CA GLU A 282 20.13 4.68 54.31
C GLU A 282 19.90 3.16 54.47
N LYS A 283 19.46 2.48 53.40
CA LYS A 283 19.04 1.07 53.41
C LYS A 283 19.40 0.36 52.10
N SER A 284 20.68 0.09 51.91
CA SER A 284 21.23 -0.55 50.70
C SER A 284 20.64 -1.95 50.40
N GLU A 285 20.19 -2.69 51.42
CA GLU A 285 19.50 -3.97 51.26
C GLU A 285 18.12 -3.83 50.59
N GLU A 286 17.40 -2.74 50.89
CA GLU A 286 16.08 -2.46 50.30
C GLU A 286 16.22 -1.91 48.88
N MET A 287 17.15 -0.98 48.67
CA MET A 287 17.38 -0.28 47.40
C MET A 287 18.87 -0.20 47.09
N ASP A 288 19.26 -0.72 45.93
CA ASP A 288 20.63 -0.63 45.41
C ASP A 288 20.60 0.02 44.03
N LYS A 289 21.78 0.40 43.50
CA LYS A 289 21.91 1.04 42.20
C LYS A 289 21.24 0.26 41.07
N THR A 290 21.35 -1.08 41.08
CA THR A 290 20.73 -1.93 40.06
C THR A 290 19.21 -1.85 40.16
N LYS A 291 18.63 -1.92 41.36
CA LYS A 291 17.17 -1.78 41.56
C LYS A 291 16.68 -0.40 41.12
N ILE A 292 17.46 0.67 41.33
CA ILE A 292 17.15 2.02 40.85
C ILE A 292 17.08 2.04 39.32
N GLU A 293 18.13 1.59 38.62
CA GLU A 293 18.14 1.53 37.14
C GLU A 293 16.97 0.73 36.58
N ARG A 294 16.63 -0.40 37.22
CA ARG A 294 15.52 -1.27 36.81
C ARG A 294 14.15 -0.65 37.06
N LEU A 295 14.00 0.13 38.13
CA LEU A 295 12.78 0.87 38.44
C LEU A 295 12.52 1.95 37.39
N LEU A 296 13.56 2.70 37.00
CA LEU A 296 13.49 3.80 36.04
C LEU A 296 13.07 3.34 34.63
N LEU A 297 13.46 2.13 34.23
CA LEU A 297 13.12 1.53 32.93
C LEU A 297 11.61 1.20 32.75
N SER A 298 10.81 1.21 33.82
CA SER A 298 9.44 0.68 33.82
C SER A 298 8.32 1.64 33.39
N SER A 299 8.64 2.87 32.95
CA SER A 299 7.64 3.90 32.62
C SER A 299 7.51 4.16 31.10
N HIS A 300 6.27 4.24 30.60
CA HIS A 300 5.79 4.66 29.25
C HIS A 300 5.28 3.55 28.29
N ARG A 301 4.03 3.73 27.78
CA ARG A 301 3.37 2.88 26.76
C ARG A 301 2.42 3.69 25.85
N LYS A 302 2.46 3.45 24.53
CA LYS A 302 1.36 3.68 23.56
C LYS A 302 1.59 2.85 22.28
N MET A 303 0.50 2.48 21.61
CA MET A 303 0.40 1.48 20.53
C MET A 303 0.14 2.14 19.17
N ASP A 304 0.71 1.58 18.09
CA ASP A 304 0.28 1.84 16.70
C ASP A 304 0.24 0.55 15.87
N PHE A 305 -0.88 0.36 15.14
CA PHE A 305 -1.41 -0.96 14.73
C PHE A 305 -1.26 -1.29 13.24
N LEU A 306 -0.58 -0.44 12.47
CA LEU A 306 -0.60 -0.51 11.00
C LEU A 306 0.24 -1.68 10.43
N SER A 307 1.22 -2.16 11.20
CA SER A 307 2.13 -3.25 10.78
C SER A 307 1.47 -4.64 10.89
N CYS A 308 0.41 -4.77 11.69
CA CYS A 308 -0.29 -6.04 11.98
C CYS A 308 -1.09 -6.58 10.79
N ILE A 309 -1.64 -5.68 9.98
CA ILE A 309 -2.52 -6.03 8.86
C ILE A 309 -1.73 -6.78 7.78
N ILE A 310 -0.47 -6.40 7.58
CA ILE A 310 0.39 -6.97 6.53
C ILE A 310 0.80 -8.41 6.90
N CYS A 311 1.17 -8.66 8.17
CA CYS A 311 1.57 -9.99 8.64
C CYS A 311 0.40 -10.99 8.74
N LEU A 312 -0.81 -10.52 9.08
CA LEU A 312 -2.01 -11.37 9.09
C LEU A 312 -2.45 -11.76 7.68
N CYS A 313 -2.28 -10.88 6.69
CA CYS A 313 -2.58 -11.21 5.29
C CYS A 313 -1.61 -12.27 4.73
N VAL A 314 -0.32 -12.17 5.04
CA VAL A 314 0.70 -13.13 4.56
C VAL A 314 0.53 -14.50 5.23
N SER A 315 0.26 -14.55 6.54
CA SER A 315 0.00 -15.81 7.25
C SER A 315 -1.30 -16.49 6.82
N TRP A 316 -2.35 -15.72 6.50
CA TRP A 316 -3.60 -16.26 5.94
C TRP A 316 -3.38 -16.95 4.59
N ILE A 317 -2.56 -16.35 3.71
CA ILE A 317 -2.24 -16.94 2.39
C ILE A 317 -1.48 -18.26 2.55
N ILE A 318 -0.54 -18.34 3.50
CA ILE A 318 0.25 -19.55 3.78
C ILE A 318 -0.63 -20.65 4.38
N ILE A 319 -1.55 -20.31 5.30
CA ILE A 319 -2.48 -21.27 5.92
C ILE A 319 -3.48 -21.81 4.88
N GLN A 320 -3.99 -20.97 3.97
CA GLN A 320 -4.84 -21.40 2.87
C GLN A 320 -4.09 -22.31 1.88
N ALA A 321 -2.80 -22.04 1.63
CA ALA A 321 -1.95 -22.91 0.82
C ALA A 321 -1.76 -24.29 1.45
N PHE A 322 -1.53 -24.35 2.76
CA PHE A 322 -1.38 -25.60 3.49
C PHE A 322 -2.71 -26.39 3.59
N HIS A 323 -3.84 -25.70 3.77
CA HIS A 323 -5.15 -26.34 3.89
C HIS A 323 -5.60 -27.04 2.59
N ILE A 324 -5.18 -26.53 1.43
CA ILE A 324 -5.50 -27.10 0.11
C ILE A 324 -4.63 -28.33 -0.18
N ILE A 325 -3.35 -28.31 0.22
CA ILE A 325 -2.45 -29.46 0.09
C ILE A 325 -2.93 -30.63 0.97
N LEU A 326 -3.36 -30.33 2.21
CA LEU A 326 -3.93 -31.30 3.16
C LEU A 326 -5.35 -31.79 2.81
N ARG A 327 -6.08 -31.09 1.93
CA ARG A 327 -7.40 -31.52 1.42
C ARG A 327 -7.33 -32.36 0.14
N SER A 328 -6.13 -32.72 -0.34
CA SER A 328 -5.98 -33.73 -1.39
C SER A 328 -6.30 -35.15 -0.87
N LYS A 329 -7.54 -35.34 -0.38
CA LYS A 329 -8.13 -36.68 -0.36
C LYS A 329 -8.18 -37.18 -1.80
N ALA A 330 -7.84 -38.45 -1.99
CA ALA A 330 -7.81 -39.16 -3.26
C ALA A 330 -8.93 -38.70 -4.19
N ILE A 331 -8.54 -38.24 -5.37
CA ILE A 331 -9.43 -37.82 -6.45
C ILE A 331 -10.40 -38.98 -6.72
N PRO A 332 -11.73 -38.77 -6.71
CA PRO A 332 -12.66 -39.80 -7.14
C PRO A 332 -12.30 -40.20 -8.58
N LYS A 333 -12.12 -41.50 -8.83
CA LYS A 333 -11.57 -42.10 -10.07
C LYS A 333 -12.40 -41.86 -11.36
N LYS A 334 -13.30 -40.86 -11.41
CA LYS A 334 -14.25 -40.61 -12.52
C LYS A 334 -14.38 -39.13 -12.89
N LEU A 335 -13.28 -38.37 -12.96
CA LEU A 335 -13.30 -37.01 -13.51
C LEU A 335 -12.68 -36.98 -14.91
N PRO A 336 -13.10 -36.06 -15.79
CA PRO A 336 -12.48 -35.88 -17.10
C PRO A 336 -10.97 -35.57 -16.99
N PRO A 337 -10.18 -35.94 -18.01
CA PRO A 337 -8.75 -35.61 -18.07
C PRO A 337 -8.52 -34.09 -18.07
N GLY A 338 -7.31 -33.64 -17.75
CA GLY A 338 -6.98 -32.22 -17.77
C GLY A 338 -5.57 -31.92 -17.27
N PRO A 339 -5.08 -30.68 -17.45
CA PRO A 339 -3.77 -30.28 -16.97
C PRO A 339 -3.69 -30.37 -15.45
N LYS A 340 -2.54 -30.79 -14.92
CA LYS A 340 -2.33 -30.92 -13.47
C LYS A 340 -2.43 -29.54 -12.79
N PRO A 341 -3.35 -29.34 -11.84
CA PRO A 341 -3.54 -28.04 -11.21
C PRO A 341 -2.42 -27.71 -10.22
N PHE A 342 -1.96 -26.46 -10.22
CA PHE A 342 -1.04 -25.97 -9.18
C PHE A 342 -1.76 -25.81 -7.83
N PRO A 343 -1.03 -25.90 -6.70
CA PRO A 343 -1.60 -25.61 -5.39
C PRO A 343 -2.21 -24.21 -5.33
N VAL A 344 -3.38 -24.07 -4.67
CA VAL A 344 -4.13 -22.82 -4.46
C VAL A 344 -4.75 -22.22 -5.72
N ILE A 345 -3.93 -21.87 -6.71
CA ILE A 345 -4.32 -21.17 -7.93
C ILE A 345 -4.90 -22.11 -9.00
N GLY A 346 -4.62 -23.41 -8.93
CA GLY A 346 -5.04 -24.40 -9.90
C GLY A 346 -4.44 -24.16 -11.30
N ASN A 347 -5.28 -24.14 -12.33
CA ASN A 347 -4.94 -23.93 -13.73
C ASN A 347 -5.13 -22.47 -14.18
N LEU A 348 -5.28 -21.51 -13.25
CA LEU A 348 -5.43 -20.10 -13.62
C LEU A 348 -4.24 -19.57 -14.43
N LEU A 349 -3.02 -20.09 -14.18
CA LEU A 349 -1.82 -19.70 -14.92
C LEU A 349 -1.74 -20.32 -16.31
N ASP A 350 -2.51 -21.37 -16.58
CA ASP A 350 -2.62 -21.97 -17.91
C ASP A 350 -3.51 -21.11 -18.83
N LEU A 351 -4.27 -20.16 -18.25
CA LEU A 351 -5.10 -19.21 -18.97
C LEU A 351 -4.33 -17.90 -19.20
N GLY A 352 -3.97 -17.63 -20.46
CA GLY A 352 -3.31 -16.39 -20.85
C GLY A 352 -4.26 -15.18 -20.95
N ASP A 353 -3.82 -14.14 -21.66
CA ASP A 353 -4.61 -12.95 -22.00
C ASP A 353 -5.82 -13.26 -22.90
N LYS A 354 -5.79 -14.42 -23.57
CA LYS A 354 -6.89 -15.00 -24.35
C LYS A 354 -7.25 -16.39 -23.80
N PRO A 355 -8.10 -16.47 -22.76
CA PRO A 355 -8.49 -17.74 -22.15
C PRO A 355 -9.08 -18.73 -23.16
N HIS A 356 -9.97 -18.29 -24.06
CA HIS A 356 -10.60 -19.15 -25.06
C HIS A 356 -9.59 -19.84 -25.99
N MET A 357 -8.53 -19.15 -26.42
CA MET A 357 -7.45 -19.76 -27.23
C MET A 357 -6.65 -20.78 -26.41
N SER A 358 -6.37 -20.44 -25.15
CA SER A 358 -5.64 -21.33 -24.23
C SER A 358 -6.45 -22.61 -23.98
N LEU A 359 -7.77 -22.47 -23.79
CA LEU A 359 -8.71 -23.58 -23.65
C LEU A 359 -8.77 -24.46 -24.91
N ALA A 360 -8.82 -23.86 -26.10
CA ALA A 360 -8.79 -24.62 -27.36
C ALA A 360 -7.50 -25.44 -27.50
N ASN A 361 -6.35 -24.83 -27.18
CA ASN A 361 -5.06 -25.53 -27.20
C ASN A 361 -4.99 -26.66 -26.17
N LEU A 362 -5.49 -26.44 -24.96
CA LEU A 362 -5.56 -27.47 -23.93
C LEU A 362 -6.51 -28.61 -24.33
N ALA A 363 -7.63 -28.31 -24.99
CA ALA A 363 -8.55 -29.32 -25.48
C ALA A 363 -7.93 -30.22 -26.57
N MET A 364 -7.04 -29.68 -27.42
CA MET A 364 -6.27 -30.49 -28.37
C MET A 364 -5.38 -31.52 -27.68
N VAL A 365 -4.90 -31.24 -26.47
CA VAL A 365 -3.99 -32.11 -25.71
C VAL A 365 -4.76 -33.07 -24.80
N HIS A 366 -5.79 -32.58 -24.11
CA HIS A 366 -6.50 -33.32 -23.06
C HIS A 366 -7.82 -33.96 -23.53
N GLY A 367 -8.25 -33.64 -24.74
CA GLY A 367 -9.48 -34.16 -25.33
C GLY A 367 -10.68 -33.20 -25.21
N PRO A 368 -11.82 -33.58 -25.81
CA PRO A 368 -12.95 -32.69 -26.02
C PRO A 368 -13.82 -32.48 -24.77
N ILE A 369 -13.58 -33.22 -23.69
CA ILE A 369 -14.07 -32.95 -22.34
C ILE A 369 -12.87 -32.92 -21.40
N MET A 370 -12.63 -31.79 -20.76
CA MET A 370 -11.50 -31.66 -19.85
C MET A 370 -11.85 -30.91 -18.57
N ARG A 371 -11.13 -31.25 -17.49
CA ARG A 371 -11.24 -30.60 -16.19
C ARG A 371 -10.16 -29.55 -16.01
N LEU A 372 -10.56 -28.38 -15.52
CA LEU A 372 -9.70 -27.33 -15.00
C LEU A 372 -10.08 -26.99 -13.56
N GLN A 373 -9.10 -26.56 -12.78
CA GLN A 373 -9.30 -26.05 -11.44
C GLN A 373 -8.98 -24.55 -11.44
N LEU A 374 -9.97 -23.67 -11.43
CA LEU A 374 -9.74 -22.22 -11.43
C LEU A 374 -9.78 -21.71 -9.98
N GLY A 375 -8.60 -21.63 -9.33
CA GLY A 375 -8.50 -21.43 -7.89
C GLY A 375 -9.13 -22.59 -7.11
N GLN A 376 -10.22 -22.33 -6.40
CA GLN A 376 -11.01 -23.33 -5.68
C GLN A 376 -12.22 -23.86 -6.48
N VAL A 377 -12.48 -23.35 -7.69
CA VAL A 377 -13.63 -23.74 -8.52
C VAL A 377 -13.23 -24.80 -9.55
N THR A 378 -13.87 -25.97 -9.53
CA THR A 378 -13.71 -26.97 -10.59
C THR A 378 -14.56 -26.60 -11.80
N THR A 379 -13.95 -26.48 -12.96
CA THR A 379 -14.58 -26.11 -14.24
C THR A 379 -14.41 -27.25 -15.24
N ILE A 380 -15.48 -27.65 -15.91
CA ILE A 380 -15.43 -28.61 -17.02
C ILE A 380 -15.55 -27.84 -18.33
N VAL A 381 -14.64 -28.11 -19.25
CA VAL A 381 -14.59 -27.47 -20.57
C VAL A 381 -15.03 -28.49 -21.61
N ILE A 382 -16.00 -28.09 -22.43
CA ILE A 382 -16.55 -28.88 -23.53
C ILE A 382 -16.07 -28.25 -24.84
N SER A 383 -15.48 -29.06 -25.72
CA SER A 383 -14.80 -28.58 -26.93
C SER A 383 -15.10 -29.43 -28.17
N SER A 384 -16.23 -30.14 -28.20
CA SER A 384 -16.74 -30.81 -29.40
C SER A 384 -18.24 -30.63 -29.57
N ALA A 385 -18.72 -30.67 -30.80
CA ALA A 385 -20.14 -30.58 -31.12
C ALA A 385 -20.94 -31.75 -30.51
N ALA A 386 -20.40 -32.97 -30.54
CA ALA A 386 -21.05 -34.14 -29.96
C ALA A 386 -21.28 -33.97 -28.44
N LEU A 387 -20.26 -33.54 -27.69
CA LEU A 387 -20.41 -33.31 -26.25
C LEU A 387 -21.24 -32.06 -25.93
N ALA A 388 -21.20 -31.03 -26.77
CA ALA A 388 -22.08 -29.89 -26.63
C ALA A 388 -23.55 -30.31 -26.79
N LYS A 389 -23.85 -31.24 -27.72
CA LYS A 389 -25.18 -31.84 -27.85
C LYS A 389 -25.59 -32.60 -26.58
N GLU A 390 -24.70 -33.42 -26.03
CA GLU A 390 -24.99 -34.14 -24.77
C GLU A 390 -25.29 -33.19 -23.60
N VAL A 391 -24.53 -32.10 -23.48
CA VAL A 391 -24.65 -31.14 -22.37
C VAL A 391 -25.83 -30.19 -22.54
N LEU A 392 -26.06 -29.68 -23.75
CA LEU A 392 -27.04 -28.61 -24.04
C LEU A 392 -28.38 -29.13 -24.58
N GLN A 393 -28.50 -30.42 -24.93
CA GLN A 393 -29.75 -31.04 -25.38
C GLN A 393 -30.11 -32.28 -24.55
N THR A 394 -29.23 -33.28 -24.42
CA THR A 394 -29.58 -34.56 -23.75
C THR A 394 -29.74 -34.39 -22.23
N HIS A 395 -28.84 -33.62 -21.60
CA HIS A 395 -28.80 -33.40 -20.15
C HIS A 395 -29.05 -31.93 -19.75
N ASP A 396 -29.72 -31.18 -20.62
CA ASP A 396 -29.92 -29.73 -20.49
C ASP A 396 -30.61 -29.35 -19.18
N GLN A 397 -31.61 -30.12 -18.75
CA GLN A 397 -32.37 -29.83 -17.54
C GLN A 397 -31.50 -29.91 -16.29
N PHE A 398 -30.59 -30.89 -16.21
CA PHE A 398 -29.66 -31.06 -15.09
C PHE A 398 -28.53 -30.02 -15.10
N LEU A 399 -28.03 -29.65 -16.29
CA LEU A 399 -26.88 -28.76 -16.46
C LEU A 399 -27.26 -27.30 -16.75
N SER A 400 -28.55 -26.96 -16.65
CA SER A 400 -29.08 -25.63 -16.96
C SER A 400 -28.72 -24.53 -15.95
N ASN A 401 -28.23 -24.90 -14.76
CA ASN A 401 -27.81 -23.93 -13.75
C ASN A 401 -26.65 -23.06 -14.23
N ARG A 402 -26.72 -21.77 -13.90
CA ARG A 402 -25.77 -20.75 -14.36
C ARG A 402 -24.71 -20.50 -13.30
N TRP A 403 -23.46 -20.34 -13.75
CA TRP A 403 -22.43 -19.75 -12.93
C TRP A 403 -22.58 -18.21 -12.95
N VAL A 404 -22.57 -17.59 -11.78
CA VAL A 404 -22.77 -16.15 -11.61
C VAL A 404 -21.49 -15.52 -11.06
N PRO A 405 -20.84 -14.59 -11.81
CA PRO A 405 -19.77 -13.76 -11.27
C PRO A 405 -20.21 -12.98 -10.03
N ASP A 406 -19.35 -12.88 -9.02
CA ASP A 406 -19.63 -12.22 -7.74
C ASP A 406 -19.99 -10.75 -7.90
N ALA A 407 -19.43 -10.10 -8.94
CA ALA A 407 -19.76 -8.73 -9.29
C ALA A 407 -21.26 -8.56 -9.64
N PHE A 408 -21.91 -9.59 -10.19
CA PHE A 408 -23.33 -9.56 -10.56
C PHE A 408 -24.29 -9.96 -9.43
N HIS A 409 -23.80 -10.32 -8.25
CA HIS A 409 -24.64 -10.33 -7.04
C HIS A 409 -24.98 -8.91 -6.55
N ALA A 410 -24.37 -7.88 -7.15
CA ALA A 410 -24.70 -6.49 -6.87
C ALA A 410 -26.19 -6.20 -7.10
N CYS A 411 -26.80 -5.50 -6.13
CA CYS A 411 -28.22 -5.13 -6.14
C CYS A 411 -29.17 -6.34 -6.37
N SER A 412 -28.76 -7.55 -5.99
CA SER A 412 -29.47 -8.80 -6.24
C SER A 412 -29.78 -9.04 -7.73
N HIS A 413 -28.93 -8.58 -8.65
CA HIS A 413 -29.23 -8.72 -10.08
C HIS A 413 -29.34 -10.18 -10.53
N ASP A 414 -28.59 -11.09 -9.91
CA ASP A 414 -28.63 -12.53 -10.13
C ASP A 414 -29.99 -13.19 -9.84
N GLU A 415 -30.78 -12.62 -8.93
CA GLU A 415 -32.11 -13.13 -8.56
C GLU A 415 -33.23 -12.68 -9.51
N PHE A 416 -32.97 -11.69 -10.37
CA PHE A 416 -33.97 -11.02 -11.23
C PHE A 416 -33.61 -11.05 -12.72
N SER A 417 -32.34 -11.28 -13.07
CA SER A 417 -31.84 -11.19 -14.44
C SER A 417 -32.07 -12.49 -15.22
N LEU A 418 -32.78 -12.40 -16.35
CA LEU A 418 -33.11 -13.57 -17.19
C LEU A 418 -31.91 -14.49 -17.53
N PRO A 419 -30.70 -13.98 -17.84
CA PRO A 419 -29.55 -14.84 -18.13
C PRO A 419 -28.98 -15.58 -16.91
N LEU A 420 -29.24 -15.09 -15.69
CA LEU A 420 -28.60 -15.54 -14.45
C LEU A 420 -29.51 -16.37 -13.55
N ILE A 421 -30.82 -16.08 -13.53
CA ILE A 421 -31.78 -16.82 -12.70
C ILE A 421 -31.87 -18.29 -13.13
N PRO A 422 -32.03 -19.23 -12.18
CA PRO A 422 -32.20 -20.65 -12.50
C PRO A 422 -33.53 -20.89 -13.21
N ILE A 423 -33.62 -22.03 -13.92
CA ILE A 423 -34.87 -22.44 -14.57
C ILE A 423 -35.97 -22.58 -13.51
N SER A 424 -36.95 -21.69 -13.60
CA SER A 424 -38.05 -21.51 -12.66
C SER A 424 -39.28 -21.01 -13.42
N THR A 425 -40.44 -20.98 -12.76
CA THR A 425 -41.66 -20.35 -13.31
C THR A 425 -41.39 -18.90 -13.73
N ARG A 426 -40.65 -18.15 -12.90
CA ARG A 426 -40.20 -16.79 -13.19
C ARG A 426 -39.37 -16.70 -14.48
N TRP A 427 -38.36 -17.57 -14.64
CA TRP A 427 -37.55 -17.60 -15.86
C TRP A 427 -38.38 -17.95 -17.10
N ARG A 428 -39.30 -18.93 -16.99
CA ARG A 428 -40.18 -19.32 -18.11
C ARG A 428 -41.09 -18.17 -18.54
N ASN A 429 -41.68 -17.45 -17.57
CA ASN A 429 -42.53 -16.29 -17.85
C ASN A 429 -41.76 -15.17 -18.54
N LEU A 430 -40.59 -14.78 -18.00
CA LEU A 430 -39.76 -13.74 -18.62
C LEU A 430 -39.25 -14.15 -20.01
N ARG A 431 -38.87 -15.43 -20.20
CA ARG A 431 -38.48 -15.96 -21.51
C ARG A 431 -39.64 -15.92 -22.49
N ARG A 432 -40.84 -16.33 -22.07
CA ARG A 432 -42.07 -16.27 -22.89
C ARG A 432 -42.35 -14.84 -23.35
N ILE A 433 -42.36 -13.88 -22.42
CA ILE A 433 -42.56 -12.45 -22.75
C ILE A 433 -41.51 -11.96 -23.76
N CYS A 434 -40.23 -12.29 -23.55
CA CYS A 434 -39.18 -11.91 -24.49
C CYS A 434 -39.43 -12.49 -25.89
N MET A 435 -39.78 -13.77 -26.02
CA MET A 435 -39.92 -14.42 -27.33
C MET A 435 -41.24 -14.06 -28.04
N GLU A 436 -42.35 -13.95 -27.30
CA GLU A 436 -43.68 -13.69 -27.87
C GLU A 436 -43.94 -12.19 -28.10
N GLN A 437 -43.41 -11.32 -27.24
CA GLN A 437 -43.79 -9.90 -27.21
C GLN A 437 -42.63 -8.95 -27.55
N LEU A 438 -41.37 -9.31 -27.32
CA LEU A 438 -40.23 -8.40 -27.59
C LEU A 438 -39.45 -8.76 -28.85
N PHE A 439 -39.32 -10.05 -29.15
CA PHE A 439 -38.54 -10.58 -30.27
C PHE A 439 -39.39 -11.40 -31.25
N SER A 440 -40.71 -11.21 -31.26
CA SER A 440 -41.56 -11.85 -32.26
C SER A 440 -41.34 -11.22 -33.63
N ASN A 441 -41.56 -12.01 -34.70
CA ASN A 441 -41.39 -11.55 -36.08
C ASN A 441 -42.13 -10.24 -36.33
N ARG A 442 -43.38 -10.13 -35.85
CA ARG A 442 -44.18 -8.90 -35.94
C ARG A 442 -43.48 -7.67 -35.35
N ILE A 443 -42.88 -7.79 -34.16
CA ILE A 443 -42.23 -6.68 -33.47
C ILE A 443 -40.90 -6.33 -34.14
N LEU A 444 -40.18 -7.34 -34.65
CA LEU A 444 -39.00 -7.12 -35.47
C LEU A 444 -39.37 -6.40 -36.77
N ASP A 445 -40.47 -6.75 -37.43
CA ASP A 445 -40.93 -6.11 -38.67
C ASP A 445 -41.35 -4.65 -38.43
N VAL A 446 -42.08 -4.36 -37.35
CA VAL A 446 -42.46 -2.99 -36.96
C VAL A 446 -41.22 -2.10 -36.73
N ASN A 447 -40.12 -2.66 -36.24
CA ASN A 447 -38.87 -1.92 -36.01
C ASN A 447 -37.92 -1.89 -37.24
N GLN A 448 -38.38 -2.30 -38.43
CA GLN A 448 -37.56 -2.34 -39.64
C GLN A 448 -37.03 -0.96 -40.04
N ASP A 449 -37.85 0.09 -39.93
CA ASP A 449 -37.47 1.44 -40.33
C ASP A 449 -36.32 2.00 -39.49
N ILE A 450 -36.31 1.69 -38.19
CA ILE A 450 -35.21 2.07 -37.28
C ILE A 450 -33.91 1.42 -37.73
N ARG A 451 -33.94 0.11 -38.04
CA ARG A 451 -32.76 -0.60 -38.55
C ARG A 451 -32.28 -0.03 -39.87
N HIS A 452 -33.21 0.22 -40.80
CA HIS A 452 -32.89 0.81 -42.10
C HIS A 452 -32.23 2.18 -41.94
N LYS A 453 -32.79 3.05 -41.09
CA LYS A 453 -32.21 4.37 -40.79
C LYS A 453 -30.79 4.28 -40.25
N LYS A 454 -30.50 3.35 -39.33
CA LYS A 454 -29.14 3.19 -38.77
C LYS A 454 -28.13 2.68 -39.79
N VAL A 455 -28.57 1.86 -40.75
CA VAL A 455 -27.73 1.45 -41.88
C VAL A 455 -27.47 2.64 -42.82
N GLN A 456 -28.46 3.50 -43.06
CA GLN A 456 -28.25 4.74 -43.83
C GLN A 456 -27.26 5.69 -43.13
N ASP A 457 -27.35 5.85 -41.81
CA ASP A 457 -26.38 6.62 -41.01
C ASP A 457 -24.94 6.08 -41.20
N LEU A 458 -24.75 4.75 -41.17
CA LEU A 458 -23.46 4.10 -41.42
C LEU A 458 -22.94 4.37 -42.84
N LEU A 459 -23.82 4.27 -43.85
CA LEU A 459 -23.45 4.55 -45.24
C LEU A 459 -23.05 6.02 -45.43
N ALA A 460 -23.74 6.95 -44.78
CA ALA A 460 -23.42 8.38 -44.81
C ALA A 460 -22.05 8.66 -44.18
N ASP A 461 -21.79 8.12 -42.99
CA ASP A 461 -20.49 8.24 -42.31
C ASP A 461 -19.36 7.67 -43.19
N SER A 462 -19.57 6.49 -43.79
CA SER A 462 -18.58 5.86 -44.69
C SER A 462 -18.35 6.67 -45.97
N ARG A 463 -19.41 7.27 -46.53
CA ARG A 463 -19.30 8.15 -47.70
C ARG A 463 -18.50 9.41 -47.37
N GLN A 464 -18.72 9.98 -46.19
CA GLN A 464 -17.97 11.15 -45.74
C GLN A 464 -16.47 10.84 -45.60
N SER A 465 -16.10 9.72 -44.96
CA SER A 465 -14.70 9.28 -44.89
C SER A 465 -14.10 9.02 -46.27
N SER A 466 -14.88 8.49 -47.21
CA SER A 466 -14.43 8.32 -48.60
C SER A 466 -14.16 9.66 -49.29
N LEU A 467 -14.95 10.70 -49.02
CA LEU A 467 -14.76 12.04 -49.60
C LEU A 467 -13.54 12.75 -49.01
N THR A 468 -13.22 12.52 -47.73
CA THR A 468 -12.05 13.09 -47.06
C THR A 468 -10.76 12.29 -47.28
N GLY A 469 -10.85 11.11 -47.90
CA GLY A 469 -9.71 10.20 -48.09
C GLY A 469 -9.26 9.50 -46.80
N GLU A 470 -10.10 9.47 -45.78
CA GLU A 470 -9.81 8.85 -44.48
C GLU A 470 -10.20 7.37 -44.44
N ALA A 471 -9.40 6.56 -43.75
CA ALA A 471 -9.72 5.15 -43.54
C ALA A 471 -10.89 4.98 -42.55
N VAL A 472 -11.85 4.12 -42.88
CA VAL A 472 -12.96 3.77 -41.99
C VAL A 472 -12.54 2.65 -41.03
N ASP A 473 -12.62 2.91 -39.72
CA ASP A 473 -12.53 1.86 -38.71
C ASP A 473 -13.84 1.05 -38.67
N ILE A 474 -13.84 -0.10 -39.36
CA ILE A 474 -15.01 -1.00 -39.43
C ILE A 474 -15.45 -1.44 -38.03
N GLY A 475 -14.53 -1.65 -37.10
CA GLY A 475 -14.85 -2.06 -35.74
C GLY A 475 -15.65 -1.00 -35.00
N ARG A 476 -15.19 0.25 -35.05
CA ARG A 476 -15.90 1.39 -34.47
C ARG A 476 -17.23 1.67 -35.18
N ALA A 477 -17.26 1.61 -36.51
CA ALA A 477 -18.45 1.89 -37.30
C ALA A 477 -19.56 0.84 -37.07
N ALA A 478 -19.19 -0.46 -37.07
CA ALA A 478 -20.11 -1.54 -36.75
C ALA A 478 -20.61 -1.46 -35.31
N PHE A 479 -19.74 -1.11 -34.38
CA PHE A 479 -20.09 -0.92 -32.97
C PHE A 479 -21.10 0.23 -32.78
N LYS A 480 -20.79 1.44 -33.27
CA LYS A 480 -21.68 2.61 -33.22
C LYS A 480 -23.06 2.28 -33.77
N THR A 481 -23.10 1.66 -34.96
CA THR A 481 -24.33 1.29 -35.65
C THR A 481 -25.14 0.29 -34.84
N THR A 482 -24.50 -0.78 -34.35
CA THR A 482 -25.17 -1.85 -33.57
C THR A 482 -25.75 -1.32 -32.27
N ILE A 483 -24.97 -0.54 -31.51
CA ILE A 483 -25.45 0.01 -30.24
C ILE A 483 -26.60 1.00 -30.47
N ASN A 484 -26.47 1.90 -31.44
CA ASN A 484 -27.54 2.85 -31.74
C ASN A 484 -28.80 2.15 -32.25
N MET A 485 -28.66 1.10 -33.04
CA MET A 485 -29.78 0.28 -33.51
C MET A 485 -30.49 -0.41 -32.34
N LEU A 486 -29.76 -1.04 -31.42
CA LEU A 486 -30.34 -1.68 -30.26
C LEU A 486 -30.95 -0.66 -29.29
N SER A 487 -30.25 0.44 -28.99
CA SER A 487 -30.75 1.48 -28.08
C SER A 487 -31.98 2.20 -28.62
N ASN A 488 -32.09 2.39 -29.95
CA ASN A 488 -33.32 2.90 -30.56
C ASN A 488 -34.44 1.88 -30.51
N THR A 489 -34.15 0.60 -30.78
CA THR A 489 -35.18 -0.46 -30.70
C THR A 489 -35.72 -0.59 -29.27
N ILE A 490 -34.90 -0.35 -28.24
CA ILE A 490 -35.32 -0.54 -26.85
C ILE A 490 -35.94 0.73 -26.24
N TYR A 491 -35.30 1.89 -26.44
CA TYR A 491 -35.67 3.16 -25.77
C TYR A 491 -35.93 4.33 -26.72
N SER A 492 -35.84 4.12 -28.05
CA SER A 492 -35.90 5.19 -29.07
C SER A 492 -34.86 6.29 -28.89
N MET A 493 -33.64 5.92 -28.49
CA MET A 493 -32.54 6.86 -28.25
C MET A 493 -31.25 6.36 -28.90
N ASN A 494 -30.45 7.26 -29.50
CA ASN A 494 -29.06 6.96 -29.87
C ASN A 494 -28.19 7.01 -28.60
N MET A 495 -27.39 5.97 -28.34
CA MET A 495 -26.50 5.90 -27.16
C MET A 495 -25.06 6.34 -27.50
N VAL A 496 -24.63 6.21 -28.74
CA VAL A 496 -23.30 6.62 -29.25
C VAL A 496 -23.46 7.85 -30.13
N ASP A 497 -22.57 8.84 -29.94
CA ASP A 497 -22.56 10.14 -30.65
C ASP A 497 -23.89 10.91 -30.52
N SER A 498 -24.51 10.84 -29.34
CA SER A 498 -25.75 11.53 -29.02
C SER A 498 -25.49 12.85 -28.30
N ASN A 499 -26.29 13.86 -28.60
CA ASN A 499 -26.29 15.13 -27.89
C ASN A 499 -27.07 15.08 -26.56
N SER A 500 -27.78 13.98 -26.28
CA SER A 500 -28.50 13.78 -25.02
C SER A 500 -27.53 13.44 -23.88
N GLU A 501 -27.62 14.19 -22.77
CA GLU A 501 -26.86 13.89 -21.56
C GLU A 501 -27.24 12.52 -20.95
N GLN A 502 -28.52 12.11 -21.05
CA GLN A 502 -28.97 10.80 -20.60
C GLN A 502 -28.33 9.66 -21.40
N ALA A 503 -28.15 9.85 -22.72
CA ALA A 503 -27.48 8.87 -23.57
C ALA A 503 -26.00 8.72 -23.24
N LYS A 504 -25.32 9.84 -22.98
CA LYS A 504 -23.90 9.86 -22.57
C LYS A 504 -23.72 9.17 -21.23
N GLU A 505 -24.57 9.49 -20.25
CA GLU A 505 -24.53 8.86 -18.93
C GLU A 505 -24.76 7.35 -19.03
N LEU A 506 -25.76 6.91 -19.79
CA LEU A 506 -26.02 5.48 -20.00
C LEU A 506 -24.83 4.76 -20.66
N LYS A 507 -24.19 5.38 -21.67
CA LYS A 507 -22.98 4.85 -22.31
C LYS A 507 -21.85 4.67 -21.29
N GLU A 508 -21.59 5.68 -20.45
CA GLU A 508 -20.53 5.62 -19.44
C GLU A 508 -20.81 4.55 -18.37
N LEU A 509 -22.04 4.45 -17.89
CA LEU A 509 -22.43 3.46 -16.89
C LEU A 509 -22.29 2.02 -17.43
N VAL A 510 -22.77 1.78 -18.66
CA VAL A 510 -22.59 0.49 -19.34
C VAL A 510 -21.10 0.17 -19.50
N TRP A 511 -20.30 1.15 -19.95
CA TRP A 511 -18.85 0.97 -20.11
C TRP A 511 -18.17 0.58 -18.79
N ASN A 512 -18.50 1.26 -17.69
CA ASN A 512 -17.91 0.98 -16.38
C ASN A 512 -18.27 -0.43 -15.89
N VAL A 513 -19.52 -0.85 -16.03
CA VAL A 513 -19.95 -2.21 -15.69
C VAL A 513 -19.21 -3.25 -16.54
N MET A 514 -19.11 -3.02 -17.85
CA MET A 514 -18.45 -3.94 -18.76
C MET A 514 -16.95 -4.04 -18.50
N LYS A 515 -16.32 -2.93 -18.16
CA LYS A 515 -14.91 -2.87 -17.74
C LYS A 515 -14.67 -3.67 -16.46
N ASP A 516 -15.60 -3.63 -15.51
CA ASP A 516 -15.48 -4.36 -14.24
C ASP A 516 -15.82 -5.85 -14.40
N ALA A 517 -16.84 -6.18 -15.20
CA ALA A 517 -17.21 -7.56 -15.55
C ALA A 517 -16.12 -8.29 -16.37
N GLY A 518 -15.37 -7.54 -17.19
CA GLY A 518 -14.27 -8.08 -18.01
C GLY A 518 -12.96 -8.33 -17.23
N LYS A 519 -12.87 -7.94 -15.96
CA LYS A 519 -11.70 -8.17 -15.11
C LYS A 519 -11.80 -9.52 -14.40
N PRO A 520 -10.69 -10.29 -14.28
CA PRO A 520 -10.68 -11.44 -13.40
C PRO A 520 -10.89 -11.01 -11.95
N ASN A 521 -11.93 -11.54 -11.32
CA ASN A 521 -12.26 -11.28 -9.92
C ASN A 521 -11.78 -12.44 -9.03
N LEU A 522 -10.92 -12.17 -8.05
CA LEU A 522 -10.41 -13.16 -7.11
C LEU A 522 -11.54 -13.79 -6.29
N ALA A 523 -12.61 -13.05 -6.01
CA ALA A 523 -13.77 -13.58 -5.29
C ALA A 523 -14.51 -14.69 -6.07
N ASP A 524 -14.37 -14.72 -7.39
CA ASP A 524 -14.95 -15.75 -8.26
C ASP A 524 -14.22 -17.09 -8.18
N TYR A 525 -12.90 -17.04 -7.97
CA TYR A 525 -12.05 -18.23 -7.89
C TYR A 525 -11.81 -18.68 -6.44
N PHE A 526 -11.96 -17.78 -5.46
CA PHE A 526 -11.73 -18.03 -4.04
C PHE A 526 -12.96 -17.62 -3.22
N PRO A 527 -13.93 -18.54 -3.01
CA PRO A 527 -15.20 -18.24 -2.33
C PRO A 527 -15.07 -17.53 -0.97
N VAL A 528 -13.98 -17.76 -0.23
CA VAL A 528 -13.73 -17.09 1.06
C VAL A 528 -13.59 -15.56 0.92
N LEU A 529 -13.17 -15.07 -0.25
CA LEU A 529 -12.96 -13.65 -0.51
C LEU A 529 -14.27 -12.90 -0.88
N LYS A 530 -15.36 -13.61 -1.21
CA LYS A 530 -16.66 -12.99 -1.53
C LYS A 530 -17.20 -12.09 -0.41
N LYS A 531 -16.84 -12.36 0.85
CA LYS A 531 -17.30 -11.57 2.00
C LYS A 531 -16.64 -10.19 2.09
N ILE A 532 -15.41 -10.06 1.59
CA ILE A 532 -14.62 -8.84 1.73
C ILE A 532 -14.52 -8.02 0.45
N ASP A 533 -14.85 -8.60 -0.72
CA ASP A 533 -14.74 -7.94 -2.04
C ASP A 533 -13.38 -7.23 -2.22
N PRO A 534 -12.26 -7.98 -2.25
CA PRO A 534 -10.92 -7.40 -2.11
C PRO A 534 -10.53 -6.48 -3.27
N GLN A 535 -11.16 -6.65 -4.44
CA GLN A 535 -10.95 -5.80 -5.61
C GLN A 535 -12.00 -4.69 -5.74
N GLY A 536 -13.02 -4.67 -4.87
CA GLY A 536 -14.12 -3.69 -4.91
C GLY A 536 -15.00 -3.78 -6.15
N LEU A 537 -14.99 -4.91 -6.88
CA LEU A 537 -15.70 -5.04 -8.15
C LEU A 537 -17.21 -5.14 -7.92
N ARG A 538 -17.65 -5.90 -6.91
CA ARG A 538 -19.08 -5.98 -6.56
C ARG A 538 -19.59 -4.62 -6.09
N HIS A 539 -18.80 -3.90 -5.28
CA HIS A 539 -19.14 -2.54 -4.87
C HIS A 539 -19.25 -1.58 -6.08
N SER A 540 -18.25 -1.58 -6.97
CA SER A 540 -18.24 -0.74 -8.17
C SER A 540 -19.44 -1.00 -9.08
N VAL A 541 -19.73 -2.27 -9.36
CA VAL A 541 -20.92 -2.67 -10.13
C VAL A 541 -22.22 -2.25 -9.42
N ALA A 542 -22.31 -2.37 -8.09
CA ALA A 542 -23.48 -1.93 -7.33
C ALA A 542 -23.72 -0.41 -7.40
N VAL A 543 -22.66 0.40 -7.48
CA VAL A 543 -22.80 1.85 -7.67
C VAL A 543 -23.32 2.16 -9.08
N ASN A 544 -22.73 1.55 -10.10
CA ASN A 544 -23.17 1.76 -11.49
C ASN A 544 -24.60 1.23 -11.73
N PHE A 545 -24.98 0.11 -11.11
CA PHE A 545 -26.34 -0.44 -11.19
C PHE A 545 -27.37 0.49 -10.60
N ARG A 546 -27.10 1.07 -9.42
CA ARG A 546 -28.00 2.06 -8.80
C ARG A 546 -28.22 3.27 -9.70
N ARG A 547 -27.14 3.85 -10.24
CA ARG A 547 -27.24 4.96 -11.19
C ARG A 547 -28.00 4.61 -12.47
N MET A 548 -27.82 3.38 -12.99
CA MET A 548 -28.60 2.91 -14.13
C MET A 548 -30.08 2.76 -13.79
N PHE A 549 -30.44 2.27 -12.60
CA PHE A 549 -31.85 2.22 -12.18
C PHE A 549 -32.46 3.62 -12.08
N ASP A 550 -31.74 4.60 -11.50
CA ASP A 550 -32.19 5.99 -11.45
C ASP A 550 -32.42 6.56 -12.87
N LEU A 551 -31.52 6.25 -13.80
CA LEU A 551 -31.63 6.67 -15.20
C LEU A 551 -32.80 5.97 -15.91
N PHE A 552 -33.01 4.67 -15.69
CA PHE A 552 -34.15 3.94 -16.26
C PHE A 552 -35.48 4.45 -15.71
N ASP A 553 -35.56 4.79 -14.43
CA ASP A 553 -36.75 5.40 -13.85
C ASP A 553 -37.08 6.71 -14.55
N ASN A 554 -36.08 7.58 -14.76
CA ASN A 554 -36.26 8.83 -15.46
C ASN A 554 -36.79 8.61 -16.90
N ILE A 555 -36.24 7.65 -17.63
CA ILE A 555 -36.70 7.31 -18.99
C ILE A 555 -38.15 6.79 -18.97
N ILE A 556 -38.48 5.88 -18.05
CA ILE A 556 -39.82 5.30 -17.91
C ILE A 556 -40.83 6.38 -17.56
N SER A 557 -40.51 7.23 -16.58
CA SER A 557 -41.35 8.33 -16.10
C SER A 557 -41.62 9.37 -17.20
N GLN A 558 -40.59 9.76 -17.96
CA GLN A 558 -40.76 10.63 -19.12
C GLN A 558 -41.67 10.01 -20.17
N ARG A 559 -41.52 8.71 -20.46
CA ARG A 559 -42.37 8.02 -21.45
C ARG A 559 -43.82 7.93 -21.00
N LEU A 560 -44.08 7.63 -19.73
CA LEU A 560 -45.42 7.62 -19.15
C LEU A 560 -46.09 9.00 -19.22
N HIS A 561 -45.34 10.07 -18.96
CA HIS A 561 -45.84 11.44 -19.09
C HIS A 561 -46.22 11.79 -20.54
N LEU A 562 -45.37 11.45 -21.51
CA LEU A 562 -45.64 11.68 -22.92
C LEU A 562 -46.88 10.93 -23.41
N ARG A 563 -47.09 9.69 -22.96
CA ARG A 563 -48.29 8.89 -23.26
C ARG A 563 -49.57 9.56 -22.76
N LYS A 564 -49.55 10.12 -21.55
CA LYS A 564 -50.69 10.86 -20.99
C LYS A 564 -51.08 12.08 -21.82
N ILE A 565 -50.09 12.76 -22.40
CA ILE A 565 -50.32 13.94 -23.25
C ILE A 565 -50.83 13.53 -24.64
N SER A 566 -50.23 12.49 -25.25
CA SER A 566 -50.42 12.17 -26.67
C SER A 566 -51.55 11.17 -26.94
N GLY A 567 -52.08 10.49 -25.92
CA GLY A 567 -53.21 9.55 -26.02
C GLY A 567 -52.93 8.26 -26.80
N SER A 568 -51.69 7.98 -27.22
CA SER A 568 -51.33 6.79 -28.01
C SER A 568 -49.86 6.34 -27.77
N ASN A 569 -49.52 5.13 -28.24
CA ASN A 569 -48.13 4.64 -28.24
C ASN A 569 -47.30 5.43 -29.24
N ILE A 570 -46.37 6.24 -28.74
CA ILE A 570 -45.67 7.25 -29.54
C ILE A 570 -44.55 6.61 -30.37
N ASN A 571 -43.83 5.64 -29.80
CA ASN A 571 -42.57 5.17 -30.38
C ASN A 571 -42.59 3.70 -30.81
N ASN A 572 -43.55 2.89 -30.33
CA ASN A 572 -43.68 1.46 -30.65
C ASN A 572 -42.40 0.63 -30.39
N ASP A 573 -41.58 1.07 -29.44
CA ASP A 573 -40.34 0.39 -29.03
C ASP A 573 -40.59 -0.68 -27.95
N VAL A 574 -39.51 -1.37 -27.52
CA VAL A 574 -39.59 -2.40 -26.46
C VAL A 574 -40.12 -1.80 -25.16
N LEU A 575 -39.71 -0.57 -24.79
CA LEU A 575 -40.24 0.12 -23.62
C LEU A 575 -41.77 0.26 -23.74
N ASP A 576 -42.26 0.71 -24.89
CA ASP A 576 -43.68 0.89 -25.09
C ASP A 576 -44.45 -0.44 -24.98
N THR A 577 -43.87 -1.51 -25.49
CA THR A 577 -44.46 -2.86 -25.39
C THR A 577 -44.52 -3.36 -23.94
N LEU A 578 -43.44 -3.15 -23.17
CA LEU A 578 -43.38 -3.54 -21.76
C LEU A 578 -44.37 -2.74 -20.89
N LEU A 579 -44.53 -1.45 -21.16
CA LEU A 579 -45.55 -0.63 -20.49
C LEU A 579 -46.96 -1.12 -20.81
N ASN A 580 -47.25 -1.50 -22.06
CA ASN A 580 -48.57 -2.05 -22.42
C ASN A 580 -48.87 -3.38 -21.71
N ILE A 581 -47.85 -4.21 -21.48
CA ILE A 581 -48.00 -5.45 -20.68
C ILE A 581 -48.25 -5.07 -19.22
N SER A 582 -47.51 -4.11 -18.68
CA SER A 582 -47.70 -3.62 -17.30
C SER A 582 -49.08 -3.02 -17.07
N ASP A 583 -49.64 -2.31 -18.05
CA ASP A 583 -50.99 -1.74 -17.97
C ASP A 583 -52.08 -2.81 -18.01
N LYS A 584 -51.85 -3.93 -18.73
CA LYS A 584 -52.79 -5.06 -18.81
C LYS A 584 -52.69 -6.00 -17.60
N ASN A 585 -51.48 -6.23 -17.11
CA ASN A 585 -51.21 -7.17 -16.02
C ASN A 585 -49.94 -6.76 -15.26
N SER A 586 -50.12 -6.00 -14.18
CA SER A 586 -49.04 -5.52 -13.33
C SER A 586 -48.32 -6.63 -12.54
N GLU A 587 -48.98 -7.77 -12.30
CA GLU A 587 -48.34 -8.93 -11.68
C GLU A 587 -47.36 -9.61 -12.65
N GLU A 588 -47.69 -9.65 -13.94
CA GLU A 588 -46.84 -10.23 -14.98
C GLU A 588 -45.64 -9.33 -15.30
N MET A 589 -45.86 -8.01 -15.38
CA MET A 589 -44.82 -7.02 -15.61
C MET A 589 -45.05 -5.77 -14.76
N ASP A 590 -44.10 -5.46 -13.88
CA ASP A 590 -44.10 -4.23 -13.08
C ASP A 590 -42.88 -3.38 -13.44
N LYS A 591 -42.87 -2.12 -12.99
CA LYS A 591 -41.76 -1.18 -13.23
C LYS A 591 -40.40 -1.76 -12.84
N THR A 592 -40.31 -2.47 -11.72
CA THR A 592 -39.05 -3.10 -11.26
C THR A 592 -38.58 -4.16 -12.26
N LYS A 593 -39.47 -5.01 -12.76
CA LYS A 593 -39.15 -6.02 -13.78
C LYS A 593 -38.72 -5.36 -15.09
N ILE A 594 -39.33 -4.24 -15.48
CA ILE A 594 -38.93 -3.45 -16.65
C ILE A 594 -37.49 -2.92 -16.47
N GLU A 595 -37.21 -2.26 -15.35
CA GLU A 595 -35.86 -1.75 -15.03
C GLU A 595 -34.79 -2.86 -15.02
N ARG A 596 -35.13 -4.05 -14.50
CA ARG A 596 -34.23 -5.21 -14.48
C ARG A 596 -33.98 -5.77 -15.89
N LEU A 597 -35.00 -5.78 -16.76
CA LEU A 597 -34.84 -6.13 -18.17
C LEU A 597 -33.98 -5.09 -18.90
N PHE A 598 -34.15 -3.80 -18.60
CA PHE A 598 -33.35 -2.72 -19.18
C PHE A 598 -31.89 -2.82 -18.79
N LEU A 599 -31.63 -3.12 -17.51
CA LEU A 599 -30.29 -3.39 -17.03
C LEU A 599 -29.65 -4.56 -17.78
N LYS A 600 -30.38 -5.67 -17.96
CA LYS A 600 -29.93 -6.83 -18.75
C LYS A 600 -29.57 -6.44 -20.18
N TYR A 601 -30.44 -5.72 -20.89
CA TYR A 601 -30.18 -5.38 -22.30
C TYR A 601 -29.06 -4.37 -22.45
N SER A 602 -28.91 -3.46 -21.48
CA SER A 602 -27.85 -2.46 -21.48
C SER A 602 -26.47 -3.05 -21.20
N ILE A 603 -26.38 -4.14 -20.42
CA ILE A 603 -25.09 -4.78 -20.09
C ILE A 603 -24.71 -5.87 -21.11
N ASN A 604 -25.65 -6.45 -21.85
CA ASN A 604 -25.33 -7.52 -22.83
C ASN A 604 -24.82 -7.02 -24.18
N TYR A 605 -24.54 -5.73 -24.33
CA TYR A 605 -23.83 -5.24 -25.51
C TYR A 605 -22.45 -5.93 -25.61
N PRO A 606 -22.02 -6.40 -26.79
CA PRO A 606 -20.87 -7.30 -26.90
C PRO A 606 -19.57 -6.71 -26.33
N LEU A 607 -18.97 -7.47 -25.41
CA LEU A 607 -17.75 -7.17 -24.64
C LEU A 607 -16.48 -7.11 -25.51
N ASP A 608 -16.51 -7.77 -26.69
CA ASP A 608 -15.34 -7.90 -27.57
C ASP A 608 -15.06 -6.67 -28.44
N PHE A 609 -16.07 -5.83 -28.71
CA PHE A 609 -15.90 -4.63 -29.55
C PHE A 609 -15.50 -3.38 -28.75
N PHE A 610 -15.82 -3.31 -27.47
CA PHE A 610 -15.37 -2.22 -26.59
C PHE A 610 -13.85 -2.23 -26.34
N LYS A 611 -13.16 -3.36 -26.54
CA LYS A 611 -11.68 -3.39 -26.62
C LYS A 611 -11.15 -2.77 -27.93
N ALA A 612 -11.95 -2.73 -29.00
CA ALA A 612 -11.54 -2.25 -30.32
C ALA A 612 -11.37 -0.71 -30.37
N GLU A 613 -12.06 0.05 -29.52
CA GLU A 613 -11.79 1.50 -29.33
C GLU A 613 -10.34 1.79 -28.84
N SER A 614 -9.58 0.75 -28.44
CA SER A 614 -8.19 0.89 -27.96
C SER A 614 -7.15 0.02 -28.68
N LYS A 615 -7.54 -0.78 -29.69
CA LYS A 615 -6.59 -1.69 -30.35
C LYS A 615 -6.14 -1.14 -31.70
N ALA A 616 -5.04 -0.42 -31.64
CA ALA A 616 -4.09 -0.35 -32.74
C ALA A 616 -3.79 -1.77 -33.26
N ILE A 617 -3.71 -1.86 -34.60
CA ILE A 617 -3.19 -2.95 -35.44
C ILE A 617 -2.22 -3.86 -34.66
N PRO A 618 -2.31 -5.20 -34.74
CA PRO A 618 -1.37 -6.10 -34.08
C PRO A 618 0.04 -5.85 -34.62
N LYS A 619 0.80 -5.01 -33.92
CA LYS A 619 2.20 -4.75 -34.22
C LYS A 619 2.97 -6.03 -33.95
N LYS A 620 3.65 -6.58 -34.97
CA LYS A 620 4.73 -7.54 -34.77
C LYS A 620 5.69 -6.92 -33.75
N LEU A 621 5.74 -7.51 -32.55
CA LEU A 621 6.63 -7.03 -31.51
C LEU A 621 8.07 -7.35 -31.89
N PRO A 622 9.04 -6.52 -31.47
CA PRO A 622 10.45 -6.82 -31.67
C PRO A 622 10.82 -8.20 -31.09
N PRO A 623 11.77 -8.91 -31.72
CA PRO A 623 12.28 -10.19 -31.22
C PRO A 623 12.92 -10.03 -29.83
N GLY A 624 13.07 -11.12 -29.10
CA GLY A 624 13.72 -11.07 -27.78
C GLY A 624 13.75 -12.44 -27.10
N PRO A 625 14.50 -12.58 -26.01
CA PRO A 625 14.57 -13.82 -25.25
C PRO A 625 13.20 -14.18 -24.68
N LYS A 626 12.88 -15.48 -24.64
CA LYS A 626 11.59 -15.95 -24.12
C LYS A 626 11.50 -15.62 -22.63
N PRO A 627 10.47 -14.87 -22.18
CA PRO A 627 10.36 -14.46 -20.78
C PRO A 627 9.92 -15.62 -19.89
N PHE A 628 10.49 -15.74 -18.70
CA PHE A 628 9.99 -16.65 -17.67
C PHE A 628 8.63 -16.18 -17.12
N PRO A 629 7.77 -17.09 -16.64
CA PRO A 629 6.54 -16.72 -15.96
C PRO A 629 6.80 -15.77 -14.78
N VAL A 630 5.95 -14.76 -14.62
CA VAL A 630 5.99 -13.74 -13.54
C VAL A 630 7.20 -12.80 -13.59
N ILE A 631 8.43 -13.32 -13.54
CA ILE A 631 9.67 -12.54 -13.45
C ILE A 631 10.19 -12.05 -14.81
N GLY A 632 9.76 -12.67 -15.90
CA GLY A 632 10.17 -12.33 -17.26
C GLY A 632 11.66 -12.58 -17.50
N ASN A 633 12.38 -11.57 -17.97
CA ASN A 633 13.80 -11.59 -18.33
C ASN A 633 14.71 -10.96 -17.26
N LEU A 634 14.21 -10.76 -16.03
CA LEU A 634 15.02 -10.18 -14.94
C LEU A 634 16.28 -11.00 -14.65
N LEU A 635 16.19 -12.33 -14.74
CA LEU A 635 17.33 -13.23 -14.53
C LEU A 635 18.38 -13.14 -15.64
N ASP A 636 17.99 -12.69 -16.83
CA ASP A 636 18.89 -12.57 -17.98
C ASP A 636 19.84 -11.36 -17.84
N LEU A 637 19.60 -10.45 -16.87
CA LEU A 637 20.37 -9.22 -16.69
C LEU A 637 21.63 -9.37 -15.81
N GLY A 638 21.58 -10.21 -14.77
CA GLY A 638 22.69 -10.41 -13.83
C GLY A 638 23.17 -9.11 -13.14
N ASP A 639 24.39 -9.15 -12.59
CA ASP A 639 24.98 -8.02 -11.83
C ASP A 639 25.41 -6.84 -12.72
N LYS A 640 25.58 -7.06 -14.02
CA LYS A 640 25.96 -6.04 -15.00
C LYS A 640 24.94 -5.98 -16.14
N PRO A 641 23.75 -5.39 -15.91
CA PRO A 641 22.64 -5.40 -16.88
C PRO A 641 23.04 -4.89 -18.26
N HIS A 642 23.83 -3.81 -18.34
CA HIS A 642 24.27 -3.22 -19.61
C HIS A 642 25.11 -4.19 -20.46
N MET A 643 25.97 -5.02 -19.85
CA MET A 643 26.77 -6.02 -20.56
C MET A 643 25.89 -7.16 -21.06
N SER A 644 24.96 -7.63 -20.23
CA SER A 644 24.01 -8.68 -20.59
C SER A 644 23.09 -8.23 -21.74
N LEU A 645 22.62 -6.98 -21.70
CA LEU A 645 21.86 -6.37 -22.79
C LEU A 645 22.66 -6.29 -24.09
N ALA A 646 23.94 -5.89 -24.03
CA ALA A 646 24.79 -5.87 -25.22
C ALA A 646 24.98 -7.27 -25.83
N ASN A 647 25.10 -8.31 -24.99
CA ASN A 647 25.20 -9.69 -25.46
C ASN A 647 23.87 -10.21 -26.05
N LEU A 648 22.74 -9.89 -25.42
CA LEU A 648 21.41 -10.22 -25.94
C LEU A 648 21.13 -9.53 -27.29
N ALA A 649 21.58 -8.29 -27.46
CA ALA A 649 21.44 -7.55 -28.71
C ALA A 649 22.20 -8.21 -29.88
N LYS A 650 23.34 -8.88 -29.63
CA LYS A 650 24.05 -9.65 -30.65
C LYS A 650 23.23 -10.83 -31.17
N VAL A 651 22.35 -11.40 -30.33
CA VAL A 651 21.52 -12.58 -30.65
C VAL A 651 20.17 -12.18 -31.22
N HIS A 652 19.53 -11.16 -30.64
CA HIS A 652 18.14 -10.78 -30.95
C HIS A 652 18.02 -9.56 -31.85
N GLY A 653 19.14 -8.89 -32.17
CA GLY A 653 19.19 -7.75 -33.05
C GLY A 653 19.11 -6.40 -32.33
N PRO A 654 19.16 -5.30 -33.11
CA PRO A 654 19.36 -3.94 -32.59
C PRO A 654 18.13 -3.32 -31.91
N ILE A 655 16.95 -3.95 -32.09
CA ILE A 655 15.72 -3.63 -31.38
C ILE A 655 15.17 -4.93 -30.79
N MET A 656 15.14 -5.02 -29.47
CA MET A 656 14.68 -6.23 -28.81
C MET A 656 13.72 -5.95 -27.67
N ARG A 657 12.79 -6.89 -27.47
CA ARG A 657 11.79 -6.84 -26.42
C ARG A 657 12.24 -7.68 -25.22
N LEU A 658 12.19 -7.07 -24.05
CA LEU A 658 12.33 -7.74 -22.76
C LEU A 658 11.07 -7.53 -21.92
N LYS A 659 10.81 -8.48 -21.03
CA LYS A 659 9.75 -8.36 -20.03
C LYS A 659 10.41 -8.32 -18.66
N LEU A 660 10.51 -7.17 -18.02
CA LEU A 660 11.10 -7.05 -16.69
C LEU A 660 9.98 -7.14 -15.64
N GLY A 661 9.74 -8.34 -15.11
CA GLY A 661 8.56 -8.65 -14.31
C GLY A 661 7.26 -8.54 -15.14
N GLN A 662 6.45 -7.53 -14.84
CA GLN A 662 5.23 -7.19 -15.58
C GLN A 662 5.42 -6.05 -16.59
N VAL A 663 6.57 -5.37 -16.56
CA VAL A 663 6.86 -4.22 -17.45
C VAL A 663 7.47 -4.71 -18.76
N THR A 664 6.95 -4.23 -19.89
CA THR A 664 7.56 -4.50 -21.21
C THR A 664 8.57 -3.40 -21.52
N THR A 665 9.80 -3.79 -21.78
CA THR A 665 10.93 -2.89 -22.06
C THR A 665 11.44 -3.16 -23.47
N ILE A 666 11.61 -2.11 -24.27
CA ILE A 666 12.27 -2.20 -25.57
C ILE A 666 13.70 -1.69 -25.41
N VAL A 667 14.66 -2.47 -25.86
CA VAL A 667 16.08 -2.14 -25.80
C VAL A 667 16.56 -1.77 -27.20
N ILE A 668 17.24 -0.64 -27.28
CA ILE A 668 17.82 -0.09 -28.50
C ILE A 668 19.34 -0.21 -28.39
N SER A 669 19.97 -0.87 -29.37
CA SER A 669 21.38 -1.26 -29.27
C SER A 669 22.18 -0.98 -30.56
N SER A 670 21.69 -0.08 -31.41
CA SER A 670 22.45 0.41 -32.58
C SER A 670 22.31 1.92 -32.74
N ALA A 671 23.31 2.56 -33.33
CA ALA A 671 23.29 3.98 -33.63
C ALA A 671 22.14 4.36 -34.59
N ALA A 672 21.88 3.54 -35.60
CA ALA A 672 20.78 3.76 -36.55
C ALA A 672 19.43 3.77 -35.84
N MET A 673 19.17 2.79 -34.96
CA MET A 673 17.91 2.72 -34.24
C MET A 673 17.82 3.78 -33.12
N ALA A 674 18.94 4.17 -32.52
CA ALA A 674 18.98 5.31 -31.60
C ALA A 674 18.60 6.62 -32.32
N LYS A 675 19.04 6.80 -33.57
CA LYS A 675 18.63 7.92 -34.43
C LYS A 675 17.12 7.90 -34.67
N GLU A 676 16.55 6.76 -35.02
CA GLU A 676 15.09 6.64 -35.21
C GLU A 676 14.30 6.99 -33.94
N VAL A 677 14.75 6.52 -32.78
CA VAL A 677 14.04 6.72 -31.51
C VAL A 677 14.23 8.13 -30.93
N LEU A 678 15.44 8.67 -31.01
CA LEU A 678 15.82 9.93 -30.35
C LEU A 678 15.78 11.16 -31.28
N GLN A 679 15.65 10.97 -32.61
CA GLN A 679 15.50 12.07 -33.58
C GLN A 679 14.21 11.95 -34.40
N THR A 680 13.98 10.83 -35.11
CA THR A 680 12.82 10.70 -36.03
C THR A 680 11.48 10.65 -35.29
N HIS A 681 11.44 9.95 -34.15
CA HIS A 681 10.23 9.71 -33.35
C HIS A 681 10.35 10.27 -31.93
N ASP A 682 11.20 11.27 -31.74
CA ASP A 682 11.53 11.85 -30.44
C ASP A 682 10.29 12.35 -29.68
N GLN A 683 9.35 13.01 -30.36
CA GLN A 683 8.14 13.55 -29.75
C GLN A 683 7.27 12.43 -29.14
N LEU A 684 7.09 11.32 -29.86
CA LEU A 684 6.27 10.18 -29.43
C LEU A 684 6.91 9.39 -28.28
N LEU A 685 8.25 9.36 -28.21
CA LEU A 685 9.02 8.56 -27.24
C LEU A 685 9.67 9.43 -26.16
N SER A 686 9.27 10.70 -26.08
CA SER A 686 9.81 11.67 -25.12
C SER A 686 9.37 11.44 -23.67
N ASN A 687 8.36 10.61 -23.44
CA ASN A 687 7.89 10.26 -22.11
C ASN A 687 8.91 9.39 -21.36
N ARG A 688 9.12 9.72 -20.08
CA ARG A 688 10.14 9.09 -19.24
C ARG A 688 9.52 8.03 -18.35
N TRP A 689 10.24 6.93 -18.17
CA TRP A 689 9.94 5.97 -17.13
C TRP A 689 10.50 6.49 -15.80
N ILE A 690 9.64 6.58 -14.79
CA ILE A 690 10.00 7.10 -13.47
C ILE A 690 10.04 5.93 -12.48
N PRO A 691 11.20 5.66 -11.84
CA PRO A 691 11.28 4.66 -10.79
C PRO A 691 10.41 5.07 -9.60
N ASP A 692 9.74 4.10 -8.97
CA ASP A 692 8.77 4.33 -7.89
C ASP A 692 9.40 5.00 -6.67
N ALA A 693 10.71 4.78 -6.46
CA ALA A 693 11.48 5.47 -5.45
C ALA A 693 11.42 7.01 -5.56
N PHE A 694 11.31 7.55 -6.78
CA PHE A 694 11.28 8.99 -7.05
C PHE A 694 9.88 9.63 -7.04
N HIS A 695 8.80 8.85 -6.82
CA HIS A 695 7.47 9.41 -6.55
C HIS A 695 7.35 9.98 -5.12
N GLY A 696 8.35 9.74 -4.26
CA GLY A 696 8.45 10.36 -2.95
C GLY A 696 8.55 11.90 -3.03
N CYS A 697 7.86 12.60 -2.13
CA CYS A 697 7.88 14.08 -2.04
C CYS A 697 7.48 14.81 -3.34
N ARG A 698 6.71 14.17 -4.24
CA ARG A 698 6.29 14.72 -5.54
C ARG A 698 7.49 15.19 -6.37
N HIS A 699 8.64 14.54 -6.27
CA HIS A 699 9.83 14.96 -7.01
C HIS A 699 9.64 14.81 -8.52
N ASP A 700 8.94 13.76 -8.94
CA ASP A 700 8.52 13.48 -10.31
C ASP A 700 7.68 14.58 -10.98
N GLU A 701 6.98 15.41 -10.20
CA GLU A 701 6.15 16.49 -10.73
C GLU A 701 6.91 17.82 -10.95
N PHE A 702 8.13 17.95 -10.41
CA PHE A 702 8.87 19.22 -10.39
C PHE A 702 10.32 19.11 -10.88
N SER A 703 10.85 17.89 -10.96
CA SER A 703 12.23 17.63 -11.36
C SER A 703 12.38 17.65 -12.89
N LEU A 704 13.27 18.52 -13.40
CA LEU A 704 13.58 18.63 -14.84
C LEU A 704 13.88 17.28 -15.53
N PRO A 705 14.64 16.33 -14.94
CA PRO A 705 14.91 15.04 -15.56
C PRO A 705 13.73 14.06 -15.55
N LEU A 706 12.65 14.32 -14.80
CA LEU A 706 11.53 13.38 -14.60
C LEU A 706 10.20 13.88 -15.18
N ILE A 707 9.95 15.19 -15.19
CA ILE A 707 8.71 15.75 -15.73
C ILE A 707 8.54 15.44 -17.23
N PRO A 708 7.32 15.17 -17.70
CA PRO A 708 7.06 14.94 -19.11
C PRO A 708 7.33 16.20 -19.95
N VAL A 709 7.62 16.01 -21.23
CA VAL A 709 7.82 17.13 -22.17
C VAL A 709 6.54 17.95 -22.24
N SER A 710 6.61 19.14 -21.66
CA SER A 710 5.51 20.07 -21.45
C SER A 710 6.03 21.49 -21.62
N THR A 711 5.13 22.48 -21.65
CA THR A 711 5.50 23.91 -21.63
C THR A 711 6.39 24.23 -20.43
N ARG A 712 6.11 23.63 -19.28
CA ARG A 712 6.91 23.74 -18.06
C ARG A 712 8.32 23.18 -18.23
N TRP A 713 8.45 21.97 -18.77
CA TRP A 713 9.77 21.38 -19.04
C TRP A 713 10.59 22.21 -20.03
N LYS A 714 9.96 22.71 -21.10
CA LYS A 714 10.63 23.58 -22.09
C LYS A 714 11.15 24.87 -21.44
N LYS A 715 10.37 25.51 -20.58
CA LYS A 715 10.77 26.71 -19.82
C LYS A 715 11.97 26.43 -18.89
N LEU A 716 11.88 25.38 -18.07
CA LEU A 716 12.97 25.02 -17.16
C LEU A 716 14.25 24.62 -17.91
N ARG A 717 14.13 23.83 -18.99
CA ARG A 717 15.27 23.47 -19.84
C ARG A 717 15.92 24.71 -20.46
N ARG A 718 15.11 25.64 -20.97
CA ARG A 718 15.60 26.90 -21.54
C ARG A 718 16.35 27.72 -20.48
N LEU A 719 15.77 27.88 -19.29
CA LEU A 719 16.41 28.58 -18.18
C LEU A 719 17.77 27.92 -17.83
N CYS A 720 17.84 26.60 -17.68
CA CYS A 720 19.10 25.92 -17.41
C CYS A 720 20.13 26.14 -18.52
N MET A 721 19.76 26.02 -19.79
CA MET A 721 20.69 26.16 -20.92
C MET A 721 21.16 27.59 -21.16
N GLU A 722 20.27 28.58 -21.03
CA GLU A 722 20.57 29.99 -21.31
C GLU A 722 21.17 30.73 -20.10
N GLN A 723 20.73 30.37 -18.88
CA GLN A 723 20.99 31.16 -17.67
C GLN A 723 21.78 30.41 -16.58
N LEU A 724 22.09 29.12 -16.73
CA LEU A 724 22.95 28.40 -15.76
C LEU A 724 24.16 27.77 -16.44
N LEU A 725 23.95 27.14 -17.58
CA LEU A 725 24.96 26.37 -18.33
C LEU A 725 25.43 27.11 -19.59
N SER A 726 25.25 28.43 -19.67
CA SER A 726 25.75 29.22 -20.79
C SER A 726 27.26 29.42 -20.70
N ASN A 727 27.92 29.59 -21.85
CA ASN A 727 29.36 29.80 -21.92
C ASN A 727 29.82 30.94 -21.00
N LYS A 728 29.07 32.05 -20.97
CA LYS A 728 29.36 33.20 -20.09
C LYS A 728 29.45 32.82 -18.60
N ILE A 729 28.53 31.98 -18.10
CA ILE A 729 28.51 31.58 -16.68
C ILE A 729 29.56 30.51 -16.41
N LEU A 730 29.80 29.62 -17.36
CA LEU A 730 30.89 28.66 -17.28
C LEU A 730 32.26 29.36 -17.27
N ASP A 731 32.44 30.44 -18.02
CA ASP A 731 33.68 31.23 -18.06
C ASP A 731 33.90 32.00 -16.75
N VAL A 732 32.85 32.58 -16.16
CA VAL A 732 32.93 33.25 -14.84
C VAL A 732 33.38 32.28 -13.73
N ASN A 733 33.03 31.00 -13.84
CA ASN A 733 33.42 29.97 -12.87
C ASN A 733 34.77 29.30 -13.19
N GLN A 734 35.53 29.80 -14.16
CA GLN A 734 36.81 29.22 -14.57
C GLN A 734 37.83 29.19 -13.43
N ASP A 735 37.91 30.24 -12.62
CA ASP A 735 38.87 30.36 -11.52
C ASP A 735 38.62 29.31 -10.43
N ILE A 736 37.35 29.01 -10.14
CA ILE A 736 36.95 27.96 -9.20
C ILE A 736 37.41 26.60 -9.72
N ARG A 737 37.19 26.31 -11.01
CA ARG A 737 37.66 25.05 -11.61
C ARG A 737 39.17 24.94 -11.59
N HIS A 738 39.88 26.03 -11.92
CA HIS A 738 41.33 26.06 -11.90
C HIS A 738 41.86 25.81 -10.48
N LYS A 739 41.29 26.47 -9.47
CA LYS A 739 41.62 26.26 -8.06
C LYS A 739 41.45 24.81 -7.64
N LYS A 740 40.32 24.16 -7.97
CA LYS A 740 40.09 22.75 -7.59
C LYS A 740 41.02 21.77 -8.30
N VAL A 741 41.48 22.09 -9.50
CA VAL A 741 42.54 21.33 -10.19
C VAL A 741 43.89 21.55 -9.50
N GLN A 742 44.21 22.77 -9.07
CA GLN A 742 45.43 23.03 -8.29
C GLN A 742 45.42 22.29 -6.94
N ASP A 743 44.28 22.25 -6.24
CA ASP A 743 44.11 21.48 -5.00
C ASP A 743 44.40 19.98 -5.25
N LEU A 744 43.89 19.41 -6.35
CA LEU A 744 44.19 18.03 -6.75
C LEU A 744 45.68 17.81 -7.04
N LEU A 745 46.32 18.74 -7.74
CA LEU A 745 47.75 18.67 -8.03
C LEU A 745 48.60 18.78 -6.76
N ALA A 746 48.16 19.58 -5.79
CA ALA A 746 48.82 19.71 -4.49
C ALA A 746 48.69 18.41 -3.67
N ASP A 747 47.48 17.84 -3.58
CA ASP A 747 47.24 16.53 -2.93
C ASP A 747 48.12 15.43 -3.57
N ASN A 748 48.19 15.39 -4.91
CA ASN A 748 49.04 14.42 -5.64
C ASN A 748 50.54 14.63 -5.38
N ARG A 749 51.01 15.88 -5.33
CA ARG A 749 52.40 16.19 -4.97
C ARG A 749 52.72 15.75 -3.55
N GLN A 750 51.79 15.94 -2.61
CA GLN A 750 51.96 15.49 -1.23
C GLN A 750 52.05 13.96 -1.14
N SER A 751 51.16 13.23 -1.80
CA SER A 751 51.22 11.76 -1.87
C SER A 751 52.51 11.26 -2.56
N SER A 752 53.02 12.00 -3.55
CA SER A 752 54.33 11.71 -4.16
C SER A 752 55.49 11.91 -3.20
N LEU A 753 55.44 12.91 -2.31
CA LEU A 753 56.46 13.15 -1.29
C LEU A 753 56.43 12.08 -0.19
N THR A 754 55.25 11.55 0.14
CA THR A 754 55.08 10.47 1.13
C THR A 754 55.21 9.06 0.55
N SER A 755 55.44 8.93 -0.76
CA SER A 755 55.47 7.65 -1.50
C SER A 755 54.18 6.81 -1.37
N GLU A 756 53.03 7.47 -1.17
CA GLU A 756 51.73 6.81 -1.07
C GLU A 756 51.05 6.71 -2.45
N ALA A 757 50.35 5.59 -2.69
CA ALA A 757 49.60 5.40 -3.93
C ALA A 757 48.35 6.32 -3.97
N VAL A 758 48.18 7.03 -5.09
CA VAL A 758 47.00 7.88 -5.32
C VAL A 758 45.85 7.05 -5.92
N ASP A 759 44.71 7.02 -5.24
CA ASP A 759 43.46 6.49 -5.80
C ASP A 759 42.85 7.52 -6.75
N ILE A 760 43.11 7.35 -8.05
CA ILE A 760 42.62 8.24 -9.12
C ILE A 760 41.09 8.33 -9.12
N GLY A 761 40.38 7.23 -8.80
CA GLY A 761 38.92 7.22 -8.76
C GLY A 761 38.39 8.11 -7.65
N ARG A 762 38.96 7.98 -6.44
CA ARG A 762 38.62 8.81 -5.29
C ARG A 762 39.02 10.27 -5.49
N ALA A 763 40.20 10.52 -6.05
CA ALA A 763 40.70 11.87 -6.32
C ALA A 763 39.84 12.59 -7.36
N ALA A 764 39.54 11.94 -8.50
CA ALA A 764 38.66 12.48 -9.52
C ALA A 764 37.24 12.73 -8.99
N PHE A 765 36.70 11.81 -8.17
CA PHE A 765 35.40 11.99 -7.53
C PHE A 765 35.37 13.21 -6.59
N LYS A 766 36.36 13.34 -5.68
CA LYS A 766 36.50 14.47 -4.76
C LYS A 766 36.55 15.79 -5.53
N THR A 767 37.44 15.90 -6.52
CA THR A 767 37.62 17.12 -7.32
C THR A 767 36.36 17.46 -8.12
N THR A 768 35.70 16.47 -8.74
CA THR A 768 34.50 16.70 -9.54
C THR A 768 33.33 17.19 -8.69
N ILE A 769 33.06 16.53 -7.55
CA ILE A 769 31.97 16.92 -6.67
C ILE A 769 32.22 18.31 -6.06
N ASN A 770 33.45 18.60 -5.62
CA ASN A 770 33.79 19.93 -5.10
C ASN A 770 33.71 21.01 -6.19
N MET A 771 34.11 20.70 -7.42
CA MET A 771 33.98 21.63 -8.54
C MET A 771 32.51 21.96 -8.83
N LEU A 772 31.64 20.94 -8.87
CA LEU A 772 30.20 21.12 -9.05
C LEU A 772 29.59 21.89 -7.88
N SER A 773 29.86 21.50 -6.63
CA SER A 773 29.27 22.13 -5.46
C SER A 773 29.71 23.57 -5.26
N ASN A 774 30.94 23.94 -5.65
CA ASN A 774 31.36 25.34 -5.67
C ASN A 774 30.69 26.13 -6.80
N THR A 775 30.55 25.54 -7.98
CA THR A 775 29.86 26.20 -9.11
C THR A 775 28.38 26.47 -8.77
N ILE A 776 27.75 25.60 -7.98
CA ILE A 776 26.33 25.71 -7.67
C ILE A 776 26.08 26.55 -6.40
N TYR A 777 26.85 26.34 -5.34
CA TYR A 777 26.61 26.91 -4.00
C TYR A 777 27.81 27.63 -3.37
N SER A 778 28.96 27.68 -4.03
CA SER A 778 30.23 28.19 -3.47
C SER A 778 30.67 27.47 -2.19
N MET A 779 30.49 26.15 -2.15
CA MET A 779 30.81 25.31 -0.98
C MET A 779 31.55 24.05 -1.41
N ASP A 780 32.61 23.67 -0.69
CA ASP A 780 33.19 22.33 -0.79
C ASP A 780 32.29 21.30 -0.10
N MET A 781 31.97 20.21 -0.78
CA MET A 781 31.08 19.15 -0.26
C MET A 781 31.87 17.96 0.31
N VAL A 782 33.02 17.63 -0.27
CA VAL A 782 33.93 16.56 0.14
C VAL A 782 35.09 17.17 0.92
N ASP A 783 35.38 16.60 2.09
CA ASP A 783 36.43 17.03 3.06
C ASP A 783 36.24 18.45 3.62
N SER A 784 35.00 18.93 3.63
CA SER A 784 34.62 20.22 4.23
C SER A 784 34.41 20.12 5.73
N ASN A 785 34.79 21.18 6.44
CA ASN A 785 34.54 21.32 7.87
C ASN A 785 33.12 21.80 8.19
N SER A 786 32.35 22.25 7.18
CA SER A 786 30.96 22.70 7.34
C SER A 786 30.02 21.54 7.64
N ASP A 787 29.19 21.68 8.67
CA ASP A 787 28.16 20.70 9.02
C ASP A 787 27.10 20.58 7.91
N GLN A 788 26.78 21.68 7.21
CA GLN A 788 25.86 21.68 6.07
C GLN A 788 26.44 20.87 4.90
N ALA A 789 27.74 20.99 4.62
CA ALA A 789 28.40 20.23 3.56
C ALA A 789 28.42 18.72 3.87
N LYS A 790 28.70 18.35 5.13
CA LYS A 790 28.68 16.96 5.60
C LYS A 790 27.27 16.36 5.53
N GLU A 791 26.25 17.11 5.92
CA GLU A 791 24.86 16.67 5.83
C GLU A 791 24.44 16.48 4.36
N LEU A 792 24.74 17.45 3.48
CA LEU A 792 24.43 17.35 2.05
C LEU A 792 25.10 16.13 1.39
N LYS A 793 26.38 15.89 1.68
CA LYS A 793 27.11 14.68 1.22
C LYS A 793 26.41 13.40 1.67
N GLY A 794 26.00 13.33 2.94
CA GLY A 794 25.29 12.17 3.49
C GLY A 794 23.95 11.92 2.82
N LEU A 795 23.18 12.99 2.57
CA LEU A 795 21.87 12.91 1.91
C LEU A 795 21.99 12.44 0.46
N VAL A 796 22.91 13.03 -0.32
CA VAL A 796 23.18 12.61 -1.72
C VAL A 796 23.61 11.15 -1.77
N TRP A 797 24.52 10.73 -0.88
CA TRP A 797 24.98 9.35 -0.81
C TRP A 797 23.85 8.35 -0.54
N ASN A 798 22.96 8.66 0.42
CA ASN A 798 21.84 7.80 0.75
C ASN A 798 20.86 7.66 -0.42
N ILE A 799 20.56 8.77 -1.12
CA ILE A 799 19.68 8.75 -2.30
C ILE A 799 20.31 7.91 -3.41
N MET A 800 21.59 8.10 -3.72
CA MET A 800 22.30 7.30 -4.74
C MET A 800 22.33 5.82 -4.38
N LYS A 801 22.58 5.49 -3.12
CA LYS A 801 22.58 4.11 -2.61
C LYS A 801 21.22 3.44 -2.75
N ASP A 802 20.13 4.16 -2.51
CA ASP A 802 18.78 3.61 -2.60
C ASP A 802 18.28 3.55 -4.05
N ALA A 803 18.61 4.53 -4.88
CA ALA A 803 18.31 4.54 -6.31
C ALA A 803 19.09 3.46 -7.10
N GLY A 804 20.28 3.08 -6.63
CA GLY A 804 21.10 2.02 -7.23
C GLY A 804 20.59 0.60 -6.96
N LYS A 805 19.60 0.41 -6.08
CA LYS A 805 19.04 -0.91 -5.76
C LYS A 805 17.90 -1.26 -6.72
N PRO A 806 17.79 -2.52 -7.17
CA PRO A 806 16.61 -2.96 -7.91
C PRO A 806 15.37 -2.90 -7.01
N ASN A 807 14.38 -2.12 -7.43
CA ASN A 807 13.12 -1.96 -6.73
C ASN A 807 12.05 -2.88 -7.34
N LEU A 808 11.49 -3.79 -6.55
CA LEU A 808 10.46 -4.72 -6.97
C LEU A 808 9.17 -4.00 -7.40
N ALA A 809 8.85 -2.86 -6.80
CA ALA A 809 7.68 -2.06 -7.18
C ALA A 809 7.77 -1.52 -8.62
N ASP A 810 8.98 -1.40 -9.16
CA ASP A 810 9.23 -0.95 -10.53
C ASP A 810 8.97 -2.03 -11.58
N TYR A 811 9.12 -3.30 -11.21
CA TYR A 811 8.85 -4.44 -12.09
C TYR A 811 7.45 -5.02 -11.88
N PHE A 812 6.85 -4.81 -10.72
CA PHE A 812 5.54 -5.35 -10.34
C PHE A 812 4.60 -4.24 -9.85
N PRO A 813 3.80 -3.61 -10.74
CA PRO A 813 2.94 -2.48 -10.42
C PRO A 813 2.00 -2.67 -9.22
N VAL A 814 1.56 -3.91 -8.95
CA VAL A 814 0.73 -4.24 -7.78
C VAL A 814 1.43 -3.90 -6.45
N LEU A 815 2.77 -3.94 -6.42
CA LEU A 815 3.57 -3.67 -5.23
C LEU A 815 3.79 -2.17 -4.96
N LYS A 816 3.53 -1.26 -5.92
CA LYS A 816 3.70 0.19 -5.75
C LYS A 816 2.90 0.75 -4.57
N LYS A 817 1.74 0.16 -4.24
CA LYS A 817 0.91 0.63 -3.13
C LYS A 817 1.53 0.39 -1.75
N ILE A 818 2.40 -0.62 -1.63
CA ILE A 818 2.90 -1.09 -0.33
C ILE A 818 4.38 -0.76 -0.09
N ASP A 819 5.13 -0.34 -1.13
CA ASP A 819 6.57 -0.03 -1.03
C ASP A 819 7.35 -1.11 -0.25
N PRO A 820 7.42 -2.36 -0.76
CA PRO A 820 7.82 -3.51 0.03
C PRO A 820 9.28 -3.45 0.52
N GLN A 821 10.13 -2.69 -0.18
CA GLN A 821 11.52 -2.48 0.19
C GLN A 821 11.75 -1.16 0.95
N GLY A 822 10.69 -0.34 1.13
CA GLY A 822 10.77 0.96 1.78
C GLY A 822 11.61 2.00 1.04
N LEU A 823 11.92 1.77 -0.25
CA LEU A 823 12.82 2.62 -1.03
C LEU A 823 12.17 3.96 -1.33
N ARG A 824 10.88 3.97 -1.68
CA ARG A 824 10.15 5.24 -1.90
C ARG A 824 10.05 6.05 -0.62
N HIS A 825 9.78 5.41 0.51
CA HIS A 825 9.76 6.10 1.80
C HIS A 825 11.15 6.65 2.18
N SER A 826 12.22 5.86 2.02
CA SER A 826 13.57 6.29 2.38
C SER A 826 14.04 7.46 1.50
N VAL A 827 13.84 7.38 0.18
CA VAL A 827 14.16 8.47 -0.76
C VAL A 827 13.33 9.71 -0.46
N ALA A 828 12.04 9.58 -0.12
CA ALA A 828 11.20 10.70 0.29
C ALA A 828 11.75 11.43 1.54
N VAL A 829 12.18 10.68 2.56
CA VAL A 829 12.75 11.27 3.78
C VAL A 829 14.05 12.02 3.48
N ASN A 830 14.95 11.42 2.68
CA ASN A 830 16.21 12.07 2.31
C ASN A 830 15.96 13.33 1.45
N PHE A 831 15.03 13.29 0.51
CA PHE A 831 14.65 14.47 -0.28
C PHE A 831 14.05 15.59 0.58
N ARG A 832 13.22 15.25 1.57
CA ARG A 832 12.66 16.27 2.48
C ARG A 832 13.75 16.98 3.27
N ARG A 833 14.68 16.21 3.85
CA ARG A 833 15.84 16.79 4.56
C ARG A 833 16.74 17.61 3.65
N MET A 834 16.88 17.21 2.38
CA MET A 834 17.65 17.96 1.39
C MET A 834 16.97 19.30 1.04
N LEU A 835 15.64 19.32 0.91
CA LEU A 835 14.87 20.55 0.74
C LEU A 835 15.02 21.49 1.95
N ASP A 836 14.92 20.96 3.18
CA ASP A 836 15.13 21.74 4.41
C ASP A 836 16.55 22.34 4.46
N LEU A 837 17.56 21.59 4.01
CA LEU A 837 18.94 22.08 3.93
C LEU A 837 19.09 23.16 2.85
N PHE A 838 18.47 23.01 1.68
CA PHE A 838 18.48 24.04 0.64
C PHE A 838 17.75 25.31 1.06
N ASP A 839 16.63 25.19 1.77
CA ASP A 839 15.90 26.34 2.35
C ASP A 839 16.82 27.14 3.29
N ASN A 840 17.60 26.47 4.13
CA ASN A 840 18.58 27.10 5.01
C ASN A 840 19.70 27.80 4.24
N ILE A 841 20.29 27.14 3.22
CA ILE A 841 21.36 27.73 2.39
C ILE A 841 20.85 28.98 1.65
N ILE A 842 19.67 28.90 1.05
CA ILE A 842 19.05 30.01 0.32
C ILE A 842 18.73 31.16 1.28
N SER A 843 18.17 30.88 2.45
CA SER A 843 17.82 31.91 3.44
C SER A 843 19.06 32.62 3.99
N GLN A 844 20.14 31.89 4.27
CA GLN A 844 21.43 32.47 4.65
C GLN A 844 21.99 33.37 3.53
N ARG A 845 21.92 32.91 2.28
CA ARG A 845 22.40 33.70 1.13
C ARG A 845 21.60 34.99 0.93
N LEU A 846 20.28 34.92 1.05
CA LEU A 846 19.39 36.09 0.99
C LEU A 846 19.68 37.09 2.12
N HIS A 847 19.94 36.60 3.33
CA HIS A 847 20.32 37.46 4.46
C HIS A 847 21.66 38.17 4.22
N LEU A 848 22.68 37.45 3.73
CA LEU A 848 23.98 38.04 3.40
C LEU A 848 23.88 39.11 2.31
N ARG A 849 23.05 38.89 1.28
CA ARG A 849 22.78 39.89 0.23
C ARG A 849 22.16 41.17 0.78
N LYS A 850 21.21 41.06 1.73
CA LYS A 850 20.58 42.23 2.37
C LYS A 850 21.59 43.08 3.15
N ILE A 851 22.63 42.45 3.72
CA ILE A 851 23.68 43.14 4.49
C ILE A 851 24.72 43.77 3.56
N SER A 852 25.13 43.07 2.50
CA SER A 852 26.28 43.43 1.67
C SER A 852 25.94 44.27 0.42
N GLY A 853 24.66 44.36 0.04
CA GLY A 853 24.20 45.20 -1.08
C GLY A 853 24.67 44.79 -2.47
N SER A 854 25.34 43.64 -2.64
CA SER A 854 25.85 43.14 -3.93
C SER A 854 25.85 41.61 -4.04
N ASN A 855 25.93 41.10 -5.27
CA ASN A 855 26.10 39.67 -5.54
C ASN A 855 27.53 39.24 -5.19
N MET A 856 27.69 38.46 -4.12
CA MET A 856 29.02 38.18 -3.57
C MET A 856 29.74 37.01 -4.26
N ASN A 857 29.05 35.98 -4.77
CA ASN A 857 29.70 34.71 -5.07
C ASN A 857 29.61 34.25 -6.53
N ASN A 858 28.80 34.90 -7.38
CA ASN A 858 28.67 34.62 -8.82
C ASN A 858 28.42 33.14 -9.17
N ASP A 859 27.81 32.38 -8.25
CA ASP A 859 27.44 30.98 -8.44
C ASP A 859 26.05 30.82 -9.09
N MET A 860 25.66 29.59 -9.41
CA MET A 860 24.35 29.31 -9.99
C MET A 860 23.20 29.71 -9.06
N LEU A 861 23.37 29.54 -7.74
CA LEU A 861 22.40 30.01 -6.75
C LEU A 861 22.21 31.53 -6.86
N ASP A 862 23.30 32.29 -6.94
CA ASP A 862 23.21 33.73 -7.05
C ASP A 862 22.53 34.17 -8.36
N THR A 863 22.74 33.43 -9.44
CA THR A 863 22.08 33.67 -10.73
C THR A 863 20.58 33.40 -10.66
N LEU A 864 20.14 32.32 -9.99
CA LEU A 864 18.74 32.00 -9.79
C LEU A 864 18.02 33.04 -8.90
N LEU A 865 18.68 33.51 -7.85
CA LEU A 865 18.13 34.57 -6.99
C LEU A 865 17.95 35.88 -7.76
N ASN A 866 18.88 36.25 -8.65
CA ASN A 866 18.73 37.43 -9.49
C ASN A 866 17.54 37.34 -10.46
N ILE A 867 17.24 36.13 -10.95
CA ILE A 867 16.07 35.90 -11.81
C ILE A 867 14.80 36.02 -10.96
N SER A 868 14.80 35.46 -9.74
CA SER A 868 13.70 35.59 -8.79
C SER A 868 13.42 37.05 -8.40
N ASP A 869 14.46 37.88 -8.24
CA ASP A 869 14.31 39.30 -7.92
C ASP A 869 13.71 40.09 -9.09
N LYS A 870 13.99 39.69 -10.34
CA LYS A 870 13.46 40.34 -11.56
C LYS A 870 12.05 39.87 -11.93
N ASN A 871 11.72 38.61 -11.65
CA ASN A 871 10.43 38.01 -12.01
C ASN A 871 10.07 36.84 -11.06
N SER A 872 9.46 37.17 -9.93
CA SER A 872 9.08 36.18 -8.89
C SER A 872 8.00 35.19 -9.33
N GLU A 873 7.16 35.54 -10.32
CA GLU A 873 6.20 34.61 -10.92
C GLU A 873 6.90 33.55 -11.77
N GLU A 874 7.99 33.91 -12.45
CA GLU A 874 8.77 32.99 -13.26
C GLU A 874 9.59 32.06 -12.36
N MET A 875 10.35 32.62 -11.41
CA MET A 875 11.18 31.85 -10.49
C MET A 875 10.99 32.31 -9.04
N ASP A 876 10.45 31.43 -8.20
CA ASP A 876 10.30 31.65 -6.76
C ASP A 876 11.25 30.73 -5.97
N LYS A 877 11.40 31.01 -4.67
CA LYS A 877 12.25 30.25 -3.75
C LYS A 877 11.98 28.73 -3.78
N THR A 878 10.70 28.33 -3.83
CA THR A 878 10.30 26.90 -3.86
C THR A 878 10.75 26.22 -5.16
N LYS A 879 10.67 26.94 -6.30
CA LYS A 879 11.15 26.42 -7.58
C LYS A 879 12.68 26.33 -7.62
N ILE A 880 13.39 27.25 -6.97
CA ILE A 880 14.86 27.21 -6.83
C ILE A 880 15.28 25.98 -6.02
N GLU A 881 14.67 25.75 -4.85
CA GLU A 881 14.94 24.56 -4.01
C GLU A 881 14.74 23.25 -4.78
N ARG A 882 13.64 23.16 -5.53
CA ARG A 882 13.32 21.96 -6.33
C ARG A 882 14.21 21.81 -7.55
N LEU A 883 14.70 22.91 -8.13
CA LEU A 883 15.66 22.86 -9.22
C LEU A 883 17.02 22.35 -8.72
N PHE A 884 17.40 22.64 -7.47
CA PHE A 884 18.61 22.08 -6.87
C PHE A 884 18.57 20.59 -6.60
N LEU A 885 17.40 19.97 -6.44
CA LEU A 885 17.31 18.51 -6.37
C LEU A 885 17.74 17.80 -7.67
N VAL A 886 17.87 18.55 -8.78
CA VAL A 886 18.32 18.05 -10.08
C VAL A 886 19.84 18.02 -10.21
N PHE A 887 20.53 18.92 -9.51
CA PHE A 887 21.98 19.09 -9.56
C PHE A 887 22.65 18.36 -8.40
#